data_AF-A0A2U3AWL4-F1
#
_entry.id   AF-A0A2U3AWL4-F1
#
_cell.length_a   1.000
_cell.length_b   1.000
_cell.length_c   1.000
_cell.angle_alpha   90.00
_cell.angle_beta   90.00
_cell.angle_gamma   90.00
#
_symmetry.space_group_name_H-M   'P 1'
#
loop_
_entity.id
_entity.type
_entity.pdbx_description
1 polymer ?
#
loop_
_entity_poly.entity_id
_entity_poly.type
_entity_poly.pdbx_seq_one_letter_code
_entity_poly.pdbx_strand_id
1 'polypeptide(L)'
;MKTKFLILLALLFSVISFAQQGINYKAVIKDNSGNVVANQTVTIQFSILKGAEQNNQYTETHNPTTDNNGIVIVNIGEGTLVNGNYATINWGSEDHFLKVEVDTGSGFENMGTTEFKAVPYALNVTGLEAIDEGNGRGWRLKGRTPNLYGNIGNGAIDLSFSGSPSLTHGATESYSTAMGYSTEASEYASTAMGSRSKATEIYSTAMGYFTEASGIASTAMGSDTKASSYASTAIGKFNIGGGIADVWLPTDPLFEIGNGDFLTSSNALTVLKNGTITAPSLTNALITLAGNKALITKEYFDANELTSINDLTDGKSDANGSSVFLGLDAGLNDDGNNGNVGIGYQALASNTTGSQNTANGHDALSSNTTGNSNTANGLGALSSNTTGGLNTANGSYALTSNTTGGFNTANGVNVLSSNTAGNFNIGNGYRALFSNTTGGFNTANGSYALSLNITGNNNTAVGNRSGYNIKGSGNVTIGNDAGYYEIGSNTLYIDNSSANANNALIYGRFDTDFLRFNANVAVKGTLNLNENTTGEGVALRVQGDEALWYNGTYFSYGFGGSANFFADNVGIGITNPNAQLDVNGNIEYTGTLTDVSDRRLKENLNPITNVLGQLQIIKGYTYNMKDDVTKKREYGVIAQDVQKVFPEMVSIIDDKDHLGVSYVQLIPVLLEAIKEQQKIIDQQNSKINGLSAELTEKDIALSQFDKRLKQLETQIKTSNQ
;
A
#
# COMPACT_ATOMS: atom_id res chain seq x y z
N MET A 1 20.20 3.89 48.75
CA MET A 1 19.72 5.12 49.41
C MET A 1 19.50 4.94 50.92
N LYS A 2 20.30 4.12 51.62
CA LYS A 2 20.16 3.87 53.08
C LYS A 2 21.41 4.19 53.92
N THR A 3 22.54 4.51 53.28
CA THR A 3 23.81 4.79 53.97
C THR A 3 24.10 6.27 54.20
N LYS A 4 23.41 7.18 53.48
CA LYS A 4 23.62 8.64 53.60
C LYS A 4 22.78 9.31 54.70
N PHE A 5 21.72 8.65 55.18
CA PHE A 5 20.90 9.17 56.29
C PHE A 5 21.57 8.96 57.66
N LEU A 6 22.58 8.07 57.73
CA LEU A 6 23.28 7.76 58.98
C LEU A 6 24.33 8.83 59.38
N ILE A 7 24.81 9.63 58.42
CA ILE A 7 25.85 10.65 58.67
C ILE A 7 25.22 12.00 59.08
N LEU A 8 24.00 12.31 58.63
CA LEU A 8 23.31 13.55 59.00
C LEU A 8 22.70 13.49 60.42
N LEU A 9 22.41 12.29 60.94
CA LEU A 9 21.90 12.11 62.30
C LEU A 9 23.01 12.18 63.37
N ALA A 10 24.28 12.11 62.98
CA ALA A 10 25.44 12.11 63.89
C ALA A 10 25.91 13.52 64.32
N LEU A 11 25.38 14.59 63.71
CA LEU A 11 25.81 15.98 63.95
C LEU A 11 24.84 16.81 64.82
N LEU A 12 23.80 16.19 65.40
CA LEU A 12 22.70 16.89 66.09
C LEU A 12 22.54 16.57 67.60
N PHE A 13 23.54 15.97 68.24
CA PHE A 13 23.53 15.83 69.70
C PHE A 13 24.41 16.90 70.36
N SER A 14 23.80 18.04 70.70
CA SER A 14 24.36 18.97 71.68
C SER A 14 24.39 18.28 73.05
N VAL A 15 25.57 18.28 73.66
CA VAL A 15 25.89 17.69 74.96
C VAL A 15 25.04 18.35 76.05
N ILE A 16 24.08 17.62 76.62
CA ILE A 16 23.47 17.99 77.89
C ILE A 16 24.44 17.52 78.98
N SER A 17 25.24 18.44 79.52
CA SER A 17 26.06 18.15 80.70
C SER A 17 25.14 18.09 81.92
N PHE A 18 24.89 16.90 82.45
CA PHE A 18 24.32 16.74 83.78
C PHE A 18 25.42 17.00 84.81
N ALA A 19 25.28 18.05 85.62
CA ALA A 19 26.06 18.18 86.84
C ALA A 19 25.62 17.06 87.81
N GLN A 20 26.58 16.35 88.41
CA GLN A 20 26.30 15.29 89.37
C GLN A 20 25.61 15.89 90.62
N GLN A 21 24.36 15.49 90.89
CA GLN A 21 23.61 15.89 92.08
C GLN A 21 24.06 15.01 93.27
N GLY A 22 24.98 15.55 94.06
CA GLY A 22 25.44 14.97 95.31
C GLY A 22 26.55 13.92 95.23
N ILE A 23 27.18 13.64 96.38
CA ILE A 23 28.28 12.68 96.55
C ILE A 23 27.81 11.53 97.44
N ASN A 24 27.81 10.30 96.91
CA ASN A 24 27.51 9.11 97.71
C ASN A 24 28.60 8.92 98.79
N TYR A 25 28.18 8.88 100.05
CA TYR A 25 29.06 8.67 101.20
C TYR A 25 28.59 7.45 101.99
N LYS A 26 29.52 6.52 102.23
CA LYS A 26 29.29 5.31 103.04
C LYS A 26 30.36 5.22 104.11
N ALA A 27 29.95 5.08 105.35
CA ALA A 27 30.86 4.94 106.49
C ALA A 27 30.35 3.91 107.49
N VAL A 28 31.26 3.38 108.31
CA VAL A 28 30.97 2.58 109.51
C VAL A 28 31.16 3.50 110.71
N ILE A 29 30.12 3.64 111.53
CA ILE A 29 30.13 4.49 112.72
C ILE A 29 30.52 3.66 113.94
N LYS A 30 31.48 4.18 114.71
CA LYS A 30 32.01 3.57 115.93
C LYS A 30 31.95 4.56 117.10
N ASP A 31 31.86 4.04 118.31
CA ASP A 31 31.95 4.82 119.54
C ASP A 31 33.41 5.11 119.96
N ASN A 32 33.59 5.88 121.02
CA ASN A 32 34.92 6.29 121.52
C ASN A 32 35.75 5.13 122.12
N SER A 33 35.16 3.94 122.25
CA SER A 33 35.86 2.70 122.62
C SER A 33 36.20 1.83 121.40
N GLY A 34 35.84 2.28 120.18
CA GLY A 34 36.06 1.58 118.93
C GLY A 34 35.02 0.51 118.60
N ASN A 35 33.95 0.40 119.38
CA ASN A 35 32.85 -0.53 119.13
C ASN A 35 31.89 0.05 118.09
N VAL A 36 31.23 -0.81 117.34
CA VAL A 36 30.28 -0.42 116.30
C VAL A 36 28.99 0.11 116.93
N VAL A 37 28.53 1.28 116.48
CA VAL A 37 27.24 1.87 116.89
C VAL A 37 26.16 1.28 116.00
N ALA A 38 25.59 0.13 116.39
CA ALA A 38 24.59 -0.60 115.58
C ALA A 38 23.15 -0.23 115.95
N ASN A 39 22.27 -0.13 114.94
CA ASN A 39 20.82 0.14 115.06
C ASN A 39 20.45 1.40 115.85
N GLN A 40 21.25 2.45 115.75
CA GLN A 40 21.01 3.71 116.45
C GLN A 40 20.99 4.87 115.47
N THR A 41 20.13 5.84 115.74
CA THR A 41 20.12 7.10 114.97
C THR A 41 21.32 7.93 115.41
N VAL A 42 22.13 8.33 114.43
CA VAL A 42 23.29 9.20 114.61
C VAL A 42 23.12 10.44 113.77
N THR A 43 23.70 11.56 114.19
CA THR A 43 23.74 12.77 113.36
C THR A 43 25.10 12.89 112.69
N ILE A 44 25.13 13.10 111.39
CA ILE A 44 26.37 13.27 110.61
C ILE A 44 26.33 14.62 109.94
N GLN A 45 27.33 15.44 110.18
CA GLN A 45 27.51 16.73 109.54
C GLN A 45 28.63 16.65 108.50
N PHE A 46 28.34 17.12 107.30
CA PHE A 46 29.32 17.29 106.23
C PHE A 46 29.56 18.77 106.01
N SER A 47 30.82 19.18 106.01
CA SER A 47 31.23 20.52 105.60
C SER A 47 32.21 20.47 104.44
N ILE A 48 31.97 21.28 103.41
CA ILE A 48 32.89 21.45 102.28
C ILE A 48 33.65 22.75 102.49
N LEU A 49 34.96 22.63 102.63
CA LEU A 49 35.89 23.72 102.91
C LEU A 49 36.69 24.04 101.64
N LYS A 50 37.05 25.30 101.41
CA LYS A 50 37.81 25.75 100.23
C LYS A 50 39.15 26.38 100.61
N GLY A 51 40.18 26.04 99.83
CA GLY A 51 41.50 26.65 99.89
C GLY A 51 42.32 26.22 101.11
N ALA A 52 43.58 26.68 101.17
CA ALA A 52 44.50 26.34 102.26
C ALA A 52 44.03 26.83 103.64
N GLU A 53 43.23 27.90 103.68
CA GLU A 53 42.63 28.44 104.91
C GLU A 53 41.37 27.68 105.37
N GLN A 54 40.93 26.67 104.60
CA GLN A 54 39.75 25.84 104.88
C GLN A 54 38.47 26.64 105.17
N ASN A 55 38.19 27.63 104.31
CA ASN A 55 36.99 28.47 104.42
C ASN A 55 35.72 27.66 104.11
N ASN A 56 34.78 27.59 105.05
CA ASN A 56 33.55 26.82 104.89
C ASN A 56 32.65 27.37 103.77
N GLN A 57 32.37 26.56 102.76
CA GLN A 57 31.50 26.91 101.63
C GLN A 57 30.09 26.32 101.77
N TYR A 58 29.96 25.19 102.47
CA TYR A 58 28.72 24.45 102.54
C TYR A 58 28.73 23.51 103.74
N THR A 59 27.64 23.49 104.51
CA THR A 59 27.43 22.55 105.60
C THR A 59 26.02 22.00 105.57
N GLU A 60 25.88 20.70 105.77
CA GLU A 60 24.61 20.00 105.93
C GLU A 60 24.68 18.91 107.00
N THR A 61 23.53 18.51 107.51
CA THR A 61 23.38 17.40 108.46
C THR A 61 22.44 16.32 107.96
N HIS A 62 22.76 15.07 108.27
CA HIS A 62 21.93 13.89 108.05
C HIS A 62 21.70 13.17 109.38
N ASN A 63 20.52 12.57 109.55
CA ASN A 63 20.18 11.79 110.75
C ASN A 63 19.88 10.32 110.41
N PRO A 64 20.83 9.57 109.80
CA PRO A 64 20.59 8.18 109.44
C PRO A 64 20.55 7.28 110.68
N THR A 65 19.81 6.17 110.57
CA THR A 65 19.91 5.05 111.53
C THR A 65 20.94 4.06 111.00
N THR A 66 21.95 3.74 111.80
CA THR A 66 22.98 2.76 111.46
C THR A 66 22.39 1.35 111.35
N ASP A 67 22.96 0.49 110.49
CA ASP A 67 22.55 -0.92 110.42
C ASP A 67 23.17 -1.79 111.53
N ASN A 68 22.93 -3.11 111.50
CA ASN A 68 23.52 -4.08 112.45
C ASN A 68 25.06 -4.05 112.48
N ASN A 69 25.72 -3.53 111.45
CA ASN A 69 27.17 -3.40 111.33
C ASN A 69 27.65 -1.94 111.50
N GLY A 70 26.77 -1.05 111.96
CA GLY A 70 27.06 0.37 112.17
C GLY A 70 27.22 1.18 110.89
N ILE A 71 26.79 0.65 109.74
CA ILE A 71 26.97 1.32 108.45
C ILE A 71 25.86 2.33 108.22
N VAL A 72 26.25 3.46 107.63
CA VAL A 72 25.36 4.50 107.09
C VAL A 72 25.69 4.75 105.63
N ILE A 73 24.66 5.05 104.83
CA ILE A 73 24.80 5.49 103.45
C ILE A 73 23.95 6.74 103.30
N VAL A 74 24.58 7.84 102.90
CA VAL A 74 23.96 9.16 102.74
C VAL A 74 24.54 9.83 101.50
N ASN A 75 23.76 10.70 100.86
CA ASN A 75 24.22 11.51 99.75
C ASN A 75 24.52 12.93 100.23
N ILE A 76 25.78 13.33 100.11
CA ILE A 76 26.20 14.69 100.45
C ILE A 76 25.61 15.64 99.41
N GLY A 77 24.87 16.66 99.83
CA GLY A 77 24.12 17.58 98.98
C GLY A 77 22.60 17.36 99.02
N GLU A 78 22.13 16.29 99.67
CA GLU A 78 20.71 15.99 99.88
C GLU A 78 20.29 16.08 101.37
N GLY A 79 21.18 16.57 102.23
CA GLY A 79 20.95 16.68 103.67
C GLY A 79 20.10 17.86 104.08
N THR A 80 19.88 17.99 105.39
CA THR A 80 19.29 19.21 105.96
C THR A 80 20.35 20.30 105.97
N LEU A 81 20.12 21.38 105.23
CA LEU A 81 21.05 22.49 105.09
C LEU A 81 21.30 23.20 106.42
N VAL A 82 22.57 23.46 106.72
CA VAL A 82 23.01 24.29 107.85
C VAL A 82 23.61 25.61 107.37
N ASN A 83 24.45 25.59 106.33
CA ASN A 83 25.10 26.78 105.77
C ASN A 83 25.43 26.59 104.27
N GLY A 84 25.34 27.65 103.47
CA GLY A 84 25.75 27.65 102.06
C GLY A 84 24.69 27.11 101.09
N ASN A 85 25.10 26.77 99.88
CA ASN A 85 24.26 26.10 98.87
C ASN A 85 25.14 25.19 98.00
N TYR A 86 24.84 23.89 97.99
CA TYR A 86 25.63 22.88 97.29
C TYR A 86 25.74 23.14 95.78
N ALA A 87 24.65 23.59 95.15
CA ALA A 87 24.59 23.80 93.70
C ALA A 87 25.45 24.98 93.21
N THR A 88 25.82 25.89 94.11
CA THR A 88 26.61 27.09 93.77
C THR A 88 28.08 26.98 94.14
N ILE A 89 28.55 25.85 94.67
CA ILE A 89 29.96 25.63 95.00
C ILE A 89 30.80 25.68 93.71
N ASN A 90 31.80 26.55 93.66
CA ASN A 90 32.70 26.66 92.51
C ASN A 90 33.89 25.69 92.64
N TRP A 91 33.66 24.45 92.19
CA TRP A 91 34.62 23.35 92.20
C TRP A 91 35.90 23.57 91.37
N GLY A 92 35.97 24.58 90.49
CA GLY A 92 37.08 24.78 89.55
C GLY A 92 38.13 25.81 89.95
N SER A 93 37.96 26.50 91.08
CA SER A 93 38.77 27.68 91.43
C SER A 93 39.95 27.40 92.37
N GLU A 94 39.78 26.53 93.38
CA GLU A 94 40.79 26.12 94.36
C GLU A 94 40.50 24.71 94.87
N ASP A 95 41.41 24.10 95.61
CA ASP A 95 41.21 22.78 96.23
C ASP A 95 40.08 22.82 97.27
N HIS A 96 39.25 21.79 97.29
CA HIS A 96 38.13 21.65 98.22
C HIS A 96 38.37 20.44 99.15
N PHE A 97 37.90 20.53 100.38
CA PHE A 97 38.09 19.49 101.40
C PHE A 97 36.73 19.11 102.01
N LEU A 98 36.52 17.82 102.26
CA LEU A 98 35.37 17.29 102.99
C LEU A 98 35.75 17.09 104.46
N LYS A 99 35.13 17.86 105.35
CA LYS A 99 35.16 17.63 106.80
C LYS A 99 33.92 16.85 107.21
N VAL A 100 34.11 15.78 107.96
CA VAL A 100 33.04 14.90 108.45
C VAL A 100 33.00 14.94 109.96
N GLU A 101 31.83 15.23 110.52
CA GLU A 101 31.59 15.24 111.97
C GLU A 101 30.42 14.33 112.31
N VAL A 102 30.50 13.58 113.41
CA VAL A 102 29.47 12.62 113.82
C VAL A 102 29.11 12.82 115.28
N ASP A 103 27.82 12.81 115.60
CA ASP A 103 27.27 12.83 116.95
C ASP A 103 26.47 11.55 117.20
N THR A 104 26.92 10.77 118.18
CA THR A 104 26.29 9.52 118.64
C THR A 104 25.50 9.68 119.94
N GLY A 105 25.31 10.92 120.42
CA GLY A 105 24.56 11.27 121.64
C GLY A 105 25.35 12.11 122.66
N SER A 106 26.60 12.47 122.38
CA SER A 106 27.50 13.23 123.27
C SER A 106 28.07 14.51 122.65
N GLY A 107 27.57 14.93 121.49
CA GLY A 107 28.07 16.06 120.71
C GLY A 107 28.87 15.63 119.48
N PHE A 108 29.10 16.56 118.56
CA PHE A 108 29.84 16.29 117.33
C PHE A 108 31.34 16.07 117.58
N GLU A 109 31.84 14.95 117.09
CA GLU A 109 33.27 14.65 117.01
C GLU A 109 33.75 14.69 115.55
N ASN A 110 34.96 15.22 115.32
CA ASN A 110 35.55 15.33 114.00
C ASN A 110 36.19 14.00 113.57
N MET A 111 35.68 13.42 112.48
CA MET A 111 36.11 12.14 111.91
C MET A 111 37.23 12.30 110.88
N GLY A 112 37.64 13.53 110.57
CA GLY A 112 38.72 13.85 109.65
C GLY A 112 38.30 14.88 108.60
N THR A 113 39.31 15.50 107.98
CA THR A 113 39.16 16.39 106.83
C THR A 113 40.03 15.89 105.70
N THR A 114 39.41 15.58 104.56
CA THR A 114 40.07 14.95 103.41
C THR A 114 39.89 15.82 102.18
N GLU A 115 40.97 16.05 101.43
CA GLU A 115 40.92 16.81 100.17
C GLU A 115 40.19 16.03 99.07
N PHE A 116 39.31 16.70 98.33
CA PHE A 116 38.78 16.17 97.09
C PHE A 116 39.88 16.18 96.03
N LYS A 117 40.39 15.00 95.65
CA LYS A 117 41.31 14.88 94.52
C LYS A 117 40.52 14.90 93.21
N ALA A 118 40.93 15.76 92.28
CA ALA A 118 40.29 15.91 90.98
C ALA A 118 40.35 14.62 90.14
N VAL A 119 39.29 14.36 89.37
CA VAL A 119 39.30 13.32 88.33
C VAL A 119 40.26 13.78 87.21
N PRO A 120 41.21 12.94 86.72
CA PRO A 120 42.32 13.36 85.86
C PRO A 120 41.98 14.11 84.55
N TYR A 121 40.72 14.14 84.12
CA TYR A 121 40.32 14.68 82.81
C TYR A 121 39.85 16.14 82.81
N ALA A 122 39.73 16.81 83.96
CA ALA A 122 39.13 18.16 84.03
C ALA A 122 40.12 19.34 83.91
N LEU A 123 41.43 19.13 84.11
CA LEU A 123 42.41 20.22 84.30
C LEU A 123 43.18 20.68 83.04
N ASN A 124 42.97 20.05 81.88
CA ASN A 124 43.63 20.42 80.61
C ASN A 124 42.63 20.58 79.46
N VAL A 125 41.77 21.59 79.51
CA VAL A 125 40.85 21.88 78.40
C VAL A 125 41.52 22.79 77.38
N THR A 126 42.16 22.20 76.37
CA THR A 126 42.48 22.87 75.10
C THR A 126 41.17 23.01 74.32
N GLY A 127 40.65 24.23 74.19
CA GLY A 127 39.33 24.43 73.58
C GLY A 127 39.06 25.89 73.22
N LEU A 128 37.77 26.24 73.20
CA LEU A 128 37.30 27.59 72.94
C LEU A 128 37.31 28.43 74.23
N GLU A 129 37.65 29.70 74.13
CA GLU A 129 37.47 30.73 75.15
C GLU A 129 36.35 31.70 74.72
N ALA A 130 35.51 32.10 75.67
CA ALA A 130 34.49 33.12 75.42
C ALA A 130 35.15 34.51 75.53
N ILE A 131 35.06 35.31 74.48
CA ILE A 131 35.64 36.66 74.40
C ILE A 131 34.54 37.65 74.03
N ASP A 132 34.60 38.85 74.60
CA ASP A 132 33.80 40.00 74.19
C ASP A 132 34.76 41.15 73.84
N GLU A 133 34.80 41.51 72.55
CA GLU A 133 35.70 42.54 72.01
C GLU A 133 34.92 43.82 71.63
N GLY A 134 33.73 44.02 72.21
CA GLY A 134 32.87 45.19 71.98
C GLY A 134 31.70 44.95 71.02
N ASN A 135 31.64 43.77 70.39
CA ASN A 135 30.58 43.35 69.47
C ASN A 135 29.69 42.25 70.08
N GLY A 136 29.78 42.02 71.39
CA GLY A 136 29.09 40.97 72.12
C GLY A 136 29.94 39.71 72.32
N ARG A 137 29.37 38.70 72.98
CA ARG A 137 30.12 37.52 73.43
C ARG A 137 30.19 36.45 72.35
N GLY A 138 31.39 36.15 71.87
CA GLY A 138 31.67 35.03 70.94
C GLY A 138 32.66 34.02 71.52
N TRP A 139 32.97 32.98 70.74
CA TRP A 139 33.89 31.90 71.12
C TRP A 139 35.06 31.79 70.15
N ARG A 140 36.30 31.98 70.63
CA ARG A 140 37.52 31.84 69.83
C ARG A 140 38.41 30.73 70.38
N LEU A 141 39.29 30.13 69.57
CA LEU A 141 40.32 29.22 70.10
C LEU A 141 41.17 29.91 71.18
N LYS A 142 41.42 29.21 72.29
CA LYS A 142 42.19 29.77 73.40
C LYS A 142 43.62 30.15 72.97
N GLY A 143 44.05 31.37 73.31
CA GLY A 143 45.43 31.84 73.11
C GLY A 143 45.73 32.42 71.72
N ARG A 144 44.70 32.84 70.98
CA ARG A 144 44.88 33.61 69.73
C ARG A 144 45.30 35.05 70.02
N THR A 145 46.12 35.63 69.14
CA THR A 145 46.57 37.03 69.26
C THR A 145 45.51 37.97 68.66
N PRO A 146 44.87 38.87 69.44
CA PRO A 146 43.72 39.66 68.97
C PRO A 146 44.00 40.51 67.73
N ASN A 147 45.19 41.09 67.59
CA ASN A 147 45.54 41.95 66.45
C ASN A 147 45.57 41.23 65.07
N LEU A 148 45.49 39.91 65.04
CA LEU A 148 45.46 39.10 63.82
C LEU A 148 44.04 38.86 63.29
N TYR A 149 43.02 39.28 64.05
CA TYR A 149 41.60 39.04 63.79
C TYR A 149 40.79 40.33 63.96
N GLY A 150 39.61 40.38 63.36
CA GLY A 150 38.60 41.35 63.73
C GLY A 150 37.97 41.04 65.08
N ASN A 151 37.30 42.04 65.66
CA ASN A 151 36.57 41.88 66.92
C ASN A 151 35.50 40.80 66.73
N ILE A 152 35.52 39.79 67.60
CA ILE A 152 34.58 38.68 67.54
C ILE A 152 33.13 39.15 67.73
N GLY A 153 32.20 38.64 66.91
CA GLY A 153 30.79 38.99 66.97
C GLY A 153 30.01 38.27 68.08
N ASN A 154 28.83 38.80 68.42
CA ASN A 154 27.92 38.18 69.37
C ASN A 154 27.45 36.79 68.90
N GLY A 155 27.66 35.75 69.71
CA GLY A 155 27.34 34.37 69.37
C GLY A 155 28.20 33.78 68.24
N ALA A 156 29.25 34.48 67.80
CA ALA A 156 30.13 34.03 66.73
C ALA A 156 31.07 32.90 67.19
N ILE A 157 31.50 32.06 66.25
CA ILE A 157 32.44 30.95 66.49
C ILE A 157 33.66 31.12 65.59
N ASP A 158 34.80 31.43 66.19
CA ASP A 158 36.07 31.64 65.50
C ASP A 158 37.08 30.52 65.82
N LEU A 159 37.13 29.55 64.93
CA LEU A 159 38.08 28.44 64.89
C LEU A 159 39.25 28.71 63.94
N SER A 160 39.43 29.96 63.51
CA SER A 160 40.41 30.30 62.49
C SER A 160 41.82 30.60 63.05
N PHE A 161 42.80 30.53 62.17
CA PHE A 161 44.20 30.90 62.39
C PHE A 161 44.58 31.98 61.38
N SER A 162 45.04 33.12 61.85
CA SER A 162 45.58 34.19 61.01
C SER A 162 47.06 34.39 61.34
N GLY A 163 47.89 34.58 60.31
CA GLY A 163 49.33 34.84 60.44
C GLY A 163 49.72 36.30 60.21
N SER A 164 48.75 37.19 59.96
CA SER A 164 49.00 38.60 59.64
C SER A 164 47.90 39.49 60.22
N PRO A 165 48.23 40.73 60.64
CA PRO A 165 47.24 41.65 61.18
C PRO A 165 46.07 41.88 60.21
N SER A 166 44.84 41.79 60.70
CA SER A 166 43.63 42.00 59.90
C SER A 166 42.49 42.42 60.83
N LEU A 167 41.63 43.31 60.33
CA LEU A 167 40.40 43.71 61.02
C LEU A 167 39.19 42.87 60.60
N THR A 168 39.35 41.97 59.62
CA THR A 168 38.25 41.20 59.03
C THR A 168 38.45 39.69 59.13
N HIS A 169 39.66 39.22 59.47
CA HIS A 169 39.87 37.78 59.68
C HIS A 169 39.13 37.29 60.93
N GLY A 170 38.59 36.09 60.84
CA GLY A 170 37.78 35.49 61.91
C GLY A 170 36.29 35.72 61.69
N ALA A 171 35.54 35.46 62.76
CA ALA A 171 34.09 35.56 62.79
C ALA A 171 33.69 36.89 63.46
N THR A 172 33.59 37.96 62.67
CA THR A 172 33.55 39.34 63.21
C THR A 172 32.14 39.83 63.53
N GLU A 173 31.13 39.19 62.95
CA GLU A 173 29.72 39.61 63.08
C GLU A 173 28.83 38.59 63.80
N SER A 174 27.64 39.04 64.17
CA SER A 174 26.70 38.22 64.96
C SER A 174 26.39 36.88 64.29
N TYR A 175 26.52 35.80 65.07
CA TYR A 175 26.32 34.40 64.63
C TYR A 175 27.21 33.95 63.45
N SER A 176 28.26 34.70 63.11
CA SER A 176 29.19 34.31 62.07
C SER A 176 30.06 33.12 62.51
N THR A 177 30.54 32.34 61.55
CA THR A 177 31.45 31.20 61.81
C THR A 177 32.66 31.27 60.89
N ALA A 178 33.86 31.30 61.47
CA ALA A 178 35.11 31.29 60.74
C ALA A 178 35.97 30.08 61.15
N MET A 179 36.50 29.33 60.18
CA MET A 179 37.33 28.16 60.46
C MET A 179 38.46 28.00 59.43
N GLY A 180 39.65 27.65 59.91
CA GLY A 180 40.81 27.39 59.05
C GLY A 180 41.76 28.59 58.94
N TYR A 181 42.46 28.77 57.83
CA TYR A 181 43.54 29.75 57.71
C TYR A 181 43.09 31.06 57.06
N SER A 182 43.22 32.19 57.76
CA SER A 182 42.94 33.54 57.24
C SER A 182 41.56 33.66 56.58
N THR A 183 40.53 33.05 57.17
CA THR A 183 39.14 33.15 56.71
C THR A 183 38.48 34.41 57.26
N GLU A 184 37.49 34.92 56.54
CA GLU A 184 36.75 36.15 56.88
C GLU A 184 35.25 35.85 56.79
N ALA A 185 34.58 35.80 57.94
CA ALA A 185 33.12 35.73 58.04
C ALA A 185 32.65 37.04 58.68
N SER A 186 32.37 38.03 57.84
CA SER A 186 32.28 39.42 58.24
C SER A 186 30.87 40.02 58.30
N GLU A 187 29.84 39.20 58.05
CA GLU A 187 28.45 39.65 58.07
C GLU A 187 27.53 38.74 58.89
N TYR A 188 26.30 39.20 59.15
CA TYR A 188 25.32 38.47 59.96
C TYR A 188 25.12 37.04 59.47
N ALA A 189 25.34 36.06 60.36
CA ALA A 189 25.22 34.63 60.09
C ALA A 189 26.03 34.13 58.87
N SER A 190 27.11 34.83 58.52
CA SER A 190 28.04 34.40 57.45
C SER A 190 28.93 33.24 57.91
N THR A 191 29.33 32.38 56.97
CA THR A 191 30.19 31.21 57.26
C THR A 191 31.38 31.16 56.32
N ALA A 192 32.60 31.27 56.84
CA ALA A 192 33.83 31.18 56.06
C ALA A 192 34.73 30.04 56.57
N MET A 193 34.98 29.04 55.72
CA MET A 193 35.77 27.86 56.08
C MET A 193 36.86 27.53 55.06
N GLY A 194 37.98 27.00 55.54
CA GLY A 194 39.09 26.55 54.71
C GLY A 194 40.29 27.50 54.79
N SER A 195 40.82 27.95 53.66
CA SER A 195 42.00 28.80 53.60
C SER A 195 41.73 30.01 52.72
N ARG A 196 41.77 31.21 53.30
CA ARG A 196 41.53 32.49 52.62
C ARG A 196 40.14 32.61 51.99
N SER A 197 39.17 31.87 52.50
CA SER A 197 37.76 32.00 52.11
C SER A 197 37.10 33.21 52.78
N LYS A 198 36.25 33.92 52.04
CA LYS A 198 35.58 35.15 52.46
C LYS A 198 34.07 35.06 52.27
N ALA A 199 33.32 35.16 53.36
CA ALA A 199 31.88 35.27 53.38
C ALA A 199 31.53 36.68 53.90
N THR A 200 31.30 37.60 52.98
CA THR A 200 31.28 39.06 53.26
C THR A 200 29.89 39.67 53.13
N GLU A 201 28.85 38.84 53.02
CA GLU A 201 27.46 39.27 52.93
C GLU A 201 26.55 38.47 53.88
N ILE A 202 25.36 39.00 54.16
CA ILE A 202 24.39 38.38 55.08
C ILE A 202 24.03 36.97 54.57
N TYR A 203 24.07 35.97 55.46
CA TYR A 203 23.82 34.54 55.16
C TYR A 203 24.76 33.92 54.10
N SER A 204 25.86 34.59 53.73
CA SER A 204 26.80 34.07 52.75
C SER A 204 27.63 32.92 53.32
N THR A 205 28.01 31.97 52.45
CA THR A 205 28.83 30.82 52.83
C THR A 205 30.00 30.64 51.85
N ALA A 206 31.24 30.75 52.32
CA ALA A 206 32.44 30.54 51.52
C ALA A 206 33.27 29.38 52.07
N MET A 207 33.53 28.34 51.27
CA MET A 207 34.22 27.13 51.70
C MET A 207 35.28 26.63 50.72
N GLY A 208 36.53 26.47 51.16
CA GLY A 208 37.60 25.88 50.36
C GLY A 208 38.88 26.70 50.38
N TYR A 209 39.49 26.94 49.22
CA TYR A 209 40.72 27.73 49.07
C TYR A 209 40.40 29.00 48.28
N PHE A 210 40.64 30.19 48.83
CA PHE A 210 40.42 31.46 48.12
C PHE A 210 39.00 31.67 47.55
N THR A 211 37.98 31.12 48.22
CA THR A 211 36.59 31.30 47.78
C THR A 211 35.98 32.59 48.32
N GLU A 212 35.06 33.22 47.57
CA GLU A 212 34.44 34.48 47.92
C GLU A 212 32.92 34.41 47.71
N ALA A 213 32.16 34.47 48.79
CA ALA A 213 30.71 34.59 48.78
C ALA A 213 30.35 36.04 49.16
N SER A 214 30.10 36.86 48.13
CA SER A 214 29.88 38.31 48.23
C SER A 214 28.49 38.75 47.73
N GLY A 215 27.55 37.81 47.61
CA GLY A 215 26.12 38.10 47.50
C GLY A 215 25.35 37.71 48.77
N ILE A 216 24.24 38.38 49.08
CA ILE A 216 23.36 37.99 50.19
C ILE A 216 22.82 36.58 49.90
N ALA A 217 22.88 35.70 50.91
CA ALA A 217 22.54 34.27 50.81
C ALA A 217 23.28 33.51 49.71
N SER A 218 24.46 33.99 49.29
CA SER A 218 25.29 33.31 48.29
C SER A 218 26.13 32.18 48.89
N THR A 219 26.52 31.22 48.06
CA THR A 219 27.40 30.12 48.46
C THR A 219 28.53 29.92 47.45
N ALA A 220 29.78 30.13 47.87
CA ALA A 220 30.98 29.83 47.07
C ALA A 220 31.72 28.63 47.65
N MET A 221 32.00 27.61 46.85
CA MET A 221 32.78 26.44 47.27
C MET A 221 33.85 26.03 46.26
N GLY A 222 34.98 25.49 46.72
CA GLY A 222 36.05 24.96 45.87
C GLY A 222 37.37 25.75 45.95
N SER A 223 37.98 26.07 44.81
CA SER A 223 39.23 26.85 44.74
C SER A 223 39.03 28.10 43.89
N ASP A 224 39.28 29.28 44.44
CA ASP A 224 39.20 30.55 43.71
C ASP A 224 37.83 30.76 43.05
N THR A 225 36.76 30.39 43.75
CA THR A 225 35.38 30.55 43.28
C THR A 225 34.70 31.77 43.88
N LYS A 226 33.85 32.43 43.10
CA LYS A 226 33.17 33.69 43.44
C LYS A 226 31.66 33.57 43.24
N ALA A 227 30.88 33.71 44.30
CA ALA A 227 29.43 33.81 44.26
C ALA A 227 29.02 35.23 44.70
N SER A 228 28.96 36.15 43.75
CA SER A 228 28.74 37.59 44.02
C SER A 228 27.29 38.05 43.88
N SER A 229 26.41 37.18 43.36
CA SER A 229 25.03 37.49 43.04
C SER A 229 24.08 37.07 44.18
N TYR A 230 23.01 37.83 44.39
CA TYR A 230 21.95 37.51 45.37
C TYR A 230 21.46 36.06 45.20
N ALA A 231 21.52 35.26 46.27
CA ALA A 231 21.13 33.85 46.31
C ALA A 231 21.85 32.94 45.29
N SER A 232 23.04 33.32 44.81
CA SER A 232 23.81 32.55 43.84
C SER A 232 24.63 31.44 44.50
N THR A 233 24.88 30.35 43.78
CA THR A 233 25.80 29.28 44.20
C THR A 233 26.88 29.07 43.15
N ALA A 234 28.15 29.18 43.53
CA ALA A 234 29.30 28.89 42.69
C ALA A 234 30.13 27.75 43.27
N ILE A 235 30.44 26.75 42.44
CA ILE A 235 31.28 25.62 42.83
C ILE A 235 32.39 25.36 41.81
N GLY A 236 33.39 24.55 42.15
CA GLY A 236 34.45 24.15 41.22
C GLY A 236 35.73 24.96 41.40
N LYS A 237 36.31 25.46 40.30
CA LYS A 237 37.57 26.19 40.32
C LYS A 237 37.60 27.35 39.34
N PHE A 238 38.05 28.54 39.77
CA PHE A 238 38.20 29.74 38.93
C PHE A 238 36.96 30.02 38.03
N ASN A 239 35.77 30.11 38.63
CA ASN A 239 34.57 30.53 37.89
C ASN A 239 34.64 32.03 37.53
N ILE A 240 33.78 32.46 36.60
CA ILE A 240 33.71 33.86 36.16
C ILE A 240 33.10 34.73 37.27
N GLY A 241 32.03 34.26 37.93
CA GLY A 241 31.29 35.03 38.93
C GLY A 241 30.47 36.17 38.31
N GLY A 242 30.04 37.11 39.16
CA GLY A 242 29.33 38.32 38.75
C GLY A 242 27.87 38.40 39.22
N GLY A 243 27.21 39.49 38.82
CA GLY A 243 25.86 39.87 39.23
C GLY A 243 25.83 40.82 40.43
N ILE A 244 24.63 41.15 40.88
CA ILE A 244 24.36 42.13 41.95
C ILE A 244 24.08 41.39 43.27
N ALA A 245 24.70 41.85 44.35
CA ALA A 245 24.75 41.16 45.64
C ALA A 245 23.40 41.08 46.38
N ASP A 246 22.52 42.07 46.21
CA ASP A 246 21.37 42.32 47.08
C ASP A 246 20.00 42.30 46.36
N VAL A 247 19.99 42.13 45.03
CA VAL A 247 18.77 42.16 44.20
C VAL A 247 18.64 40.91 43.31
N TRP A 248 17.42 40.39 43.17
CA TRP A 248 17.10 39.36 42.19
C TRP A 248 17.00 39.95 40.77
N LEU A 249 18.09 39.88 40.00
CA LEU A 249 18.11 40.27 38.59
C LEU A 249 18.05 39.03 37.68
N PRO A 250 17.05 38.86 36.79
CA PRO A 250 16.88 37.62 36.00
C PRO A 250 18.08 37.23 35.13
N THR A 251 18.92 38.19 34.75
CA THR A 251 20.12 37.95 33.93
C THR A 251 21.35 37.55 34.74
N ASP A 252 21.29 37.59 36.07
CA ASP A 252 22.43 37.24 36.92
C ASP A 252 22.57 35.72 37.10
N PRO A 253 23.79 35.25 37.41
CA PRO A 253 24.01 33.85 37.75
C PRO A 253 23.19 33.44 38.98
N LEU A 254 22.51 32.31 38.86
CA LEU A 254 21.90 31.57 39.95
C LEU A 254 22.80 30.40 40.39
N PHE A 255 23.38 29.69 39.42
CA PHE A 255 24.28 28.58 39.67
C PHE A 255 25.42 28.51 38.66
N GLU A 256 26.65 28.35 39.14
CA GLU A 256 27.85 28.27 38.32
C GLU A 256 28.76 27.11 38.72
N ILE A 257 29.35 26.44 37.72
CA ILE A 257 30.41 25.47 37.90
C ILE A 257 31.66 25.98 37.19
N GLY A 258 32.64 26.46 37.95
CA GLY A 258 33.93 26.92 37.44
C GLY A 258 34.82 25.76 37.01
N ASN A 259 35.48 25.90 35.86
CA ASN A 259 36.50 24.98 35.35
C ASN A 259 37.75 25.71 34.86
N GLY A 260 37.95 26.95 35.28
CA GLY A 260 39.07 27.78 34.88
C GLY A 260 40.38 27.40 35.55
N ASP A 261 41.40 28.20 35.26
CA ASP A 261 42.70 28.17 35.90
C ASP A 261 43.12 29.56 36.40
N PHE A 262 44.33 29.64 36.96
CA PHE A 262 44.83 30.87 37.57
C PHE A 262 45.08 32.01 36.56
N LEU A 263 45.10 31.71 35.26
CA LEU A 263 45.25 32.69 34.19
C LEU A 263 43.89 33.07 33.59
N THR A 264 42.95 32.12 33.56
CA THR A 264 41.69 32.25 32.83
C THR A 264 40.52 31.72 33.66
N SER A 265 39.67 32.62 34.12
CA SER A 265 38.38 32.26 34.71
C SER A 265 37.43 31.74 33.64
N SER A 266 36.79 30.60 33.90
CA SER A 266 35.81 30.03 32.98
C SER A 266 34.76 29.20 33.71
N ASN A 267 33.57 29.14 33.12
CA ASN A 267 32.47 28.31 33.60
C ASN A 267 32.28 27.12 32.65
N ALA A 268 32.22 25.91 33.21
CA ALA A 268 31.74 24.72 32.50
C ALA A 268 30.22 24.79 32.30
N LEU A 269 29.52 25.39 33.26
CA LEU A 269 28.08 25.54 33.29
C LEU A 269 27.69 26.83 34.03
N THR A 270 26.77 27.60 33.47
CA THR A 270 26.11 28.72 34.13
C THR A 270 24.60 28.59 33.94
N VAL A 271 23.85 28.73 35.03
CA VAL A 271 22.39 28.87 35.06
C VAL A 271 22.08 30.27 35.53
N LEU A 272 21.33 31.03 34.73
CA LEU A 272 20.86 32.36 35.08
C LEU A 272 19.52 32.29 35.83
N LYS A 273 19.19 33.33 36.59
CA LYS A 273 17.95 33.41 37.38
C LYS A 273 16.66 33.35 36.53
N ASN A 274 16.72 33.67 35.23
CA ASN A 274 15.61 33.53 34.27
C ASN A 274 15.45 32.10 33.71
N GLY A 275 16.32 31.14 34.09
CA GLY A 275 16.30 29.77 33.59
C GLY A 275 17.16 29.51 32.35
N THR A 276 17.83 30.53 31.79
CA THR A 276 18.80 30.32 30.71
C THR A 276 20.02 29.54 31.21
N ILE A 277 20.42 28.50 30.47
CA ILE A 277 21.59 27.66 30.79
C ILE A 277 22.63 27.82 29.69
N THR A 278 23.89 28.10 30.04
CA THR A 278 25.03 28.11 29.12
C THR A 278 26.08 27.08 29.54
N ALA A 279 26.66 26.35 28.59
CA ALA A 279 27.70 25.35 28.82
C ALA A 279 28.84 25.48 27.79
N PRO A 280 29.69 26.53 27.88
CA PRO A 280 30.65 26.90 26.84
C PRO A 280 31.71 25.85 26.52
N SER A 281 32.00 24.94 27.46
CA SER A 281 32.96 23.85 27.27
C SER A 281 32.45 22.69 26.41
N LEU A 282 31.15 22.65 26.10
CA LEU A 282 30.57 21.68 25.17
C LEU A 282 30.70 22.22 23.75
N THR A 283 31.69 21.73 22.99
CA THR A 283 31.87 22.07 21.59
C THR A 283 31.27 20.98 20.69
N ASN A 284 30.89 21.33 19.46
CA ASN A 284 30.34 20.39 18.46
C ASN A 284 31.27 19.17 18.20
N ALA A 285 32.57 19.30 18.45
CA ALA A 285 33.55 18.25 18.25
C ALA A 285 33.42 17.05 19.22
N LEU A 286 32.74 17.23 20.37
CA LEU A 286 32.51 16.16 21.36
C LEU A 286 31.28 15.29 21.04
N ILE A 287 30.51 15.62 19.99
CA ILE A 287 29.26 14.94 19.62
C ILE A 287 29.51 13.76 18.66
N THR A 288 30.65 13.72 17.96
CA THR A 288 30.90 12.80 16.85
C THR A 288 31.73 11.55 17.21
N LEU A 289 32.20 11.38 18.45
CA LEU A 289 32.83 10.13 18.90
C LEU A 289 31.85 9.33 19.78
N ALA A 290 31.74 8.04 19.48
CA ALA A 290 30.85 7.02 20.05
C ALA A 290 30.89 6.83 21.59
N GLY A 291 30.62 7.88 22.36
CA GLY A 291 30.64 7.90 23.82
C GLY A 291 29.53 8.77 24.38
N ASN A 292 28.70 8.16 25.21
CA ASN A 292 27.52 8.72 25.87
C ASN A 292 27.63 10.17 26.42
N LYS A 293 26.53 10.92 26.17
CA LYS A 293 25.93 12.03 26.94
C LYS A 293 26.57 13.42 26.84
N ALA A 294 26.08 14.21 25.89
CA ALA A 294 25.96 15.67 26.03
C ALA A 294 24.46 16.06 26.08
N LEU A 295 24.13 17.09 26.87
CA LEU A 295 22.82 17.75 26.81
C LEU A 295 22.74 18.48 25.46
N ILE A 296 21.99 17.95 24.51
CA ILE A 296 21.67 18.65 23.26
C ILE A 296 20.47 19.58 23.53
N THR A 297 20.58 20.85 23.13
CA THR A 297 19.42 21.76 23.12
C THR A 297 18.40 21.25 22.11
N LYS A 298 17.12 21.57 22.33
CA LYS A 298 16.07 21.20 21.37
C LYS A 298 16.38 21.79 19.99
N GLU A 299 16.88 23.03 19.90
CA GLU A 299 17.27 23.62 18.62
C GLU A 299 18.38 22.85 17.90
N TYR A 300 19.35 22.26 18.62
CA TYR A 300 20.43 21.48 18.00
C TYR A 300 19.95 20.08 17.57
N PHE A 301 19.07 19.45 18.34
CA PHE A 301 18.40 18.20 17.95
C PHE A 301 17.57 18.39 16.68
N ASP A 302 16.77 19.45 16.64
CA ASP A 302 15.93 19.79 15.48
C ASP A 302 16.78 20.13 14.24
N ALA A 303 17.95 20.75 14.41
CA ALA A 303 18.82 21.16 13.30
C ALA A 303 19.70 20.05 12.70
N ASN A 304 19.85 18.87 13.34
CA ASN A 304 20.88 17.89 12.97
C ASN A 304 20.40 16.43 12.80
N GLU A 305 19.11 16.12 12.91
CA GLU A 305 18.55 14.81 12.54
C GLU A 305 17.75 14.84 11.23
N LEU A 306 18.46 14.99 10.11
CA LEU A 306 17.88 14.93 8.77
C LEU A 306 18.10 13.56 8.10
N THR A 307 17.48 12.50 8.62
CA THR A 307 17.32 11.22 7.88
C THR A 307 15.87 10.93 7.47
N SER A 308 14.98 11.90 7.66
CA SER A 308 13.62 11.93 7.12
C SER A 308 13.43 13.17 6.26
N ILE A 309 12.32 13.26 5.50
CA ILE A 309 11.92 14.47 4.75
C ILE A 309 11.82 15.64 5.73
N ASN A 310 12.90 16.37 6.01
CA ASN A 310 12.91 17.43 7.04
C ASN A 310 13.28 18.81 6.48
N ASP A 311 13.81 18.88 5.27
CA ASP A 311 13.82 20.11 4.52
C ASP A 311 12.67 19.99 3.52
N LEU A 312 11.44 20.29 3.94
CA LEU A 312 10.46 20.77 2.95
C LEU A 312 10.82 22.22 2.56
N THR A 313 12.11 22.60 2.60
CA THR A 313 12.52 23.98 2.30
C THR A 313 12.45 24.24 0.81
N ASP A 314 12.57 23.19 -0.01
CA ASP A 314 12.20 23.19 -1.43
C ASP A 314 10.70 22.92 -1.67
N GLY A 315 9.95 22.65 -0.59
CA GLY A 315 8.51 22.49 -0.63
C GLY A 315 7.81 23.84 -0.82
N LYS A 316 7.04 23.98 -1.89
CA LYS A 316 6.26 25.19 -2.20
C LYS A 316 4.78 24.83 -2.24
N SER A 317 3.94 25.66 -1.65
CA SER A 317 2.50 25.71 -1.94
C SER A 317 2.14 27.12 -2.41
N ASP A 318 1.02 27.25 -3.13
CA ASP A 318 0.45 28.58 -3.38
C ASP A 318 -0.18 29.18 -2.10
N ALA A 319 -0.58 30.45 -2.17
CA ALA A 319 -1.12 31.21 -1.04
C ALA A 319 -2.43 30.64 -0.44
N ASN A 320 -3.17 29.82 -1.19
CA ASN A 320 -4.43 29.22 -0.74
C ASN A 320 -4.27 27.71 -0.42
N GLY A 321 -3.07 27.16 -0.61
CA GLY A 321 -2.77 25.74 -0.46
C GLY A 321 -3.39 24.84 -1.54
N SER A 322 -3.77 25.39 -2.70
CA SER A 322 -4.37 24.58 -3.78
C SER A 322 -3.34 23.73 -4.52
N SER A 323 -2.11 24.24 -4.63
CA SER A 323 -0.98 23.55 -5.24
C SER A 323 0.03 23.05 -4.22
N VAL A 324 0.69 21.92 -4.51
CA VAL A 324 1.74 21.31 -3.68
C VAL A 324 2.93 20.92 -4.55
N PHE A 325 4.09 21.49 -4.28
CA PHE A 325 5.35 21.20 -4.96
C PHE A 325 6.39 20.71 -3.97
N LEU A 326 7.07 19.61 -4.27
CA LEU A 326 8.07 18.97 -3.41
C LEU A 326 9.28 18.54 -4.26
N GLY A 327 10.48 18.95 -3.87
CA GLY A 327 11.71 18.67 -4.60
C GLY A 327 12.29 19.90 -5.29
N LEU A 328 13.62 19.90 -5.42
CA LEU A 328 14.37 20.99 -6.04
C LEU A 328 13.80 21.39 -7.42
N ASP A 329 13.53 22.69 -7.57
CA ASP A 329 12.92 23.34 -8.75
C ASP A 329 11.49 22.89 -9.11
N ALA A 330 10.82 22.11 -8.25
CA ALA A 330 9.42 21.76 -8.47
C ALA A 330 8.53 23.01 -8.45
N GLY A 331 7.76 23.23 -9.52
CA GLY A 331 6.90 24.42 -9.65
C GLY A 331 7.65 25.76 -9.65
N LEU A 332 8.92 25.78 -10.10
CA LEU A 332 9.80 26.97 -10.09
C LEU A 332 9.12 28.22 -10.68
N ASN A 333 8.52 28.10 -11.87
CA ASN A 333 7.86 29.21 -12.56
C ASN A 333 6.34 29.33 -12.28
N ASP A 334 5.81 28.51 -11.37
CA ASP A 334 4.36 28.44 -11.14
C ASP A 334 3.81 29.78 -10.62
N ASP A 335 2.80 30.32 -11.34
CA ASP A 335 2.38 31.73 -11.27
C ASP A 335 1.05 32.00 -10.54
N GLY A 336 0.40 31.00 -9.93
CA GLY A 336 -0.90 31.25 -9.31
C GLY A 336 -1.59 30.08 -8.58
N ASN A 337 -2.85 30.32 -8.22
CA ASN A 337 -3.75 29.40 -7.53
C ASN A 337 -4.40 28.44 -8.54
N ASN A 338 -3.68 27.38 -8.92
CA ASN A 338 -4.01 26.58 -10.10
C ASN A 338 -4.21 25.07 -9.82
N GLY A 339 -4.06 24.61 -8.57
CA GLY A 339 -4.39 23.23 -8.18
C GLY A 339 -3.40 22.18 -8.68
N ASN A 340 -2.13 22.51 -8.84
CA ASN A 340 -1.09 21.63 -9.34
C ASN A 340 -0.41 20.81 -8.23
N VAL A 341 -0.05 19.56 -8.52
CA VAL A 341 0.80 18.74 -7.65
C VAL A 341 2.08 18.40 -8.39
N GLY A 342 3.24 18.80 -7.89
CA GLY A 342 4.55 18.46 -8.45
C GLY A 342 5.45 17.80 -7.40
N ILE A 343 5.91 16.59 -7.61
CA ILE A 343 6.76 15.86 -6.67
C ILE A 343 7.94 15.26 -7.44
N GLY A 344 9.16 15.69 -7.11
CA GLY A 344 10.40 15.26 -7.75
C GLY A 344 11.18 16.43 -8.38
N TYR A 345 12.46 16.18 -8.65
CA TYR A 345 13.36 17.15 -9.27
C TYR A 345 12.77 17.71 -10.58
N GLN A 346 12.68 19.04 -10.69
CA GLN A 346 12.14 19.79 -11.83
C GLN A 346 10.69 19.43 -12.25
N ALA A 347 9.90 18.79 -11.38
CA ALA A 347 8.50 18.52 -11.68
C ALA A 347 7.73 19.85 -11.90
N LEU A 348 7.08 20.03 -13.05
CA LEU A 348 6.37 21.28 -13.41
C LEU A 348 7.24 22.56 -13.40
N ALA A 349 8.57 22.47 -13.54
CA ALA A 349 9.48 23.62 -13.41
C ALA A 349 9.13 24.81 -14.33
N SER A 350 8.68 24.57 -15.56
CA SER A 350 8.34 25.63 -16.53
C SER A 350 6.87 26.06 -16.52
N ASN A 351 6.05 25.49 -15.61
CA ASN A 351 4.61 25.77 -15.61
C ASN A 351 4.36 27.23 -15.28
N THR A 352 3.67 27.94 -16.17
CA THR A 352 3.23 29.32 -15.92
C THR A 352 1.78 29.26 -15.49
N THR A 353 0.84 29.29 -16.44
CA THR A 353 -0.61 29.37 -16.20
C THR A 353 -1.34 28.01 -16.23
N GLY A 354 -0.65 26.91 -16.50
CA GLY A 354 -1.25 25.58 -16.54
C GLY A 354 -1.83 25.17 -15.17
N SER A 355 -3.02 24.57 -15.16
CA SER A 355 -3.77 24.24 -13.94
C SER A 355 -4.14 22.77 -13.84
N GLN A 356 -4.37 22.28 -12.61
CA GLN A 356 -4.85 20.94 -12.28
C GLN A 356 -3.96 19.81 -12.80
N ASN A 357 -2.65 20.05 -12.90
CA ASN A 357 -1.67 19.07 -13.32
C ASN A 357 -1.17 18.26 -12.12
N THR A 358 -0.95 16.96 -12.28
CA THR A 358 -0.26 16.10 -11.32
C THR A 358 1.02 15.58 -11.98
N ALA A 359 2.18 15.91 -11.42
CA ALA A 359 3.50 15.50 -11.88
C ALA A 359 4.25 14.81 -10.74
N ASN A 360 4.47 13.51 -10.82
CA ASN A 360 5.17 12.72 -9.82
C ASN A 360 6.33 11.95 -10.47
N GLY A 361 7.55 12.42 -10.25
CA GLY A 361 8.77 11.87 -10.83
C GLY A 361 9.74 12.97 -11.26
N HIS A 362 11.02 12.61 -11.36
CA HIS A 362 12.07 13.49 -11.90
C HIS A 362 11.70 13.88 -13.35
N ASP A 363 11.75 15.18 -13.64
CA ASP A 363 11.36 15.83 -14.90
C ASP A 363 9.92 15.57 -15.38
N ALA A 364 9.01 15.12 -14.51
CA ALA A 364 7.61 14.97 -14.91
C ALA A 364 7.00 16.35 -15.24
N LEU A 365 6.45 16.50 -16.46
CA LEU A 365 5.89 17.77 -16.96
C LEU A 365 6.84 18.99 -16.89
N SER A 366 8.16 18.81 -16.91
CA SER A 366 9.15 19.88 -16.67
C SER A 366 9.07 21.06 -17.65
N SER A 367 8.67 20.83 -18.90
CA SER A 367 8.50 21.88 -19.92
C SER A 367 7.07 22.42 -20.06
N ASN A 368 6.12 21.96 -19.25
CA ASN A 368 4.72 22.41 -19.35
C ASN A 368 4.66 23.91 -19.14
N THR A 369 3.96 24.66 -19.99
CA THR A 369 3.82 26.12 -19.84
C THR A 369 2.38 26.50 -19.52
N THR A 370 1.42 26.09 -20.35
CA THR A 370 -0.01 26.44 -20.20
C THR A 370 -0.95 25.23 -20.25
N GLY A 371 -0.42 24.01 -20.48
CA GLY A 371 -1.23 22.79 -20.53
C GLY A 371 -1.90 22.51 -19.17
N ASN A 372 -3.18 22.13 -19.21
CA ASN A 372 -3.99 21.90 -18.01
C ASN A 372 -4.47 20.44 -17.90
N SER A 373 -4.79 20.03 -16.67
CA SER A 373 -5.42 18.75 -16.34
C SER A 373 -4.64 17.53 -16.82
N ASN A 374 -3.30 17.60 -16.81
CA ASN A 374 -2.44 16.48 -17.15
C ASN A 374 -2.05 15.67 -15.90
N THR A 375 -1.93 14.35 -16.03
CA THR A 375 -1.36 13.47 -15.00
C THR A 375 -0.10 12.81 -15.56
N ALA A 376 1.05 13.01 -14.94
CA ALA A 376 2.35 12.48 -15.30
C ALA A 376 2.97 11.77 -14.09
N ASN A 377 2.98 10.44 -14.10
CA ASN A 377 3.52 9.63 -13.02
C ASN A 377 4.65 8.74 -13.55
N GLY A 378 5.90 9.08 -13.23
CA GLY A 378 7.11 8.39 -13.66
C GLY A 378 8.22 9.33 -14.12
N LEU A 379 9.45 8.83 -14.11
CA LEU A 379 10.64 9.56 -14.61
C LEU A 379 10.43 10.01 -16.06
N GLY A 380 10.52 11.32 -16.30
CA GLY A 380 10.43 11.94 -17.62
C GLY A 380 9.06 11.85 -18.30
N ALA A 381 8.00 11.47 -17.58
CA ALA A 381 6.65 11.43 -18.14
C ALA A 381 6.20 12.84 -18.56
N LEU A 382 5.72 13.00 -19.81
CA LEU A 382 5.30 14.29 -20.38
C LEU A 382 6.34 15.43 -20.30
N SER A 383 7.63 15.12 -20.20
CA SER A 383 8.70 16.12 -19.94
C SER A 383 8.79 17.26 -20.97
N SER A 384 8.45 17.02 -22.25
CA SER A 384 8.46 18.05 -23.30
C SER A 384 7.11 18.73 -23.55
N ASN A 385 6.06 18.39 -22.78
CA ASN A 385 4.72 18.96 -22.98
C ASN A 385 4.79 20.47 -22.82
N THR A 386 4.21 21.27 -23.72
CA THR A 386 4.21 22.74 -23.60
C THR A 386 2.80 23.26 -23.34
N THR A 387 1.84 22.91 -24.20
CA THR A 387 0.45 23.40 -24.13
C THR A 387 -0.60 22.29 -24.20
N GLY A 388 -0.20 21.04 -24.45
CA GLY A 388 -1.11 19.90 -24.47
C GLY A 388 -1.83 19.70 -23.13
N GLY A 389 -3.15 19.56 -23.15
CA GLY A 389 -3.98 19.37 -21.96
C GLY A 389 -4.67 18.01 -21.94
N LEU A 390 -5.16 17.62 -20.76
CA LEU A 390 -5.98 16.41 -20.55
C LEU A 390 -5.27 15.10 -20.92
N ASN A 391 -3.95 15.03 -20.73
CA ASN A 391 -3.17 13.81 -20.96
C ASN A 391 -2.96 13.03 -19.65
N THR A 392 -2.94 11.70 -19.72
CA THR A 392 -2.55 10.81 -18.62
C THR A 392 -1.35 9.97 -19.07
N ALA A 393 -0.20 10.11 -18.39
CA ALA A 393 1.04 9.40 -18.65
C ALA A 393 1.50 8.69 -17.37
N ASN A 394 1.30 7.38 -17.29
CA ASN A 394 1.69 6.56 -16.14
C ASN A 394 2.78 5.56 -16.58
N GLY A 395 4.03 5.86 -16.28
CA GLY A 395 5.20 5.09 -16.68
C GLY A 395 6.38 5.98 -17.05
N SER A 396 7.60 5.44 -16.92
CA SER A 396 8.81 6.18 -17.30
C SER A 396 8.81 6.48 -18.80
N TYR A 397 9.07 7.76 -19.14
CA TYR A 397 9.10 8.31 -20.49
C TYR A 397 7.81 8.12 -21.31
N ALA A 398 6.67 7.89 -20.64
CA ALA A 398 5.36 7.93 -21.29
C ALA A 398 5.08 9.35 -21.81
N LEU A 399 4.68 9.49 -23.07
CA LEU A 399 4.42 10.79 -23.73
C LEU A 399 5.59 11.80 -23.64
N THR A 400 6.84 11.34 -23.53
CA THR A 400 7.99 12.21 -23.22
C THR A 400 8.22 13.35 -24.22
N SER A 401 7.92 13.16 -25.52
CA SER A 401 8.09 14.18 -26.56
C SER A 401 6.80 14.94 -26.92
N ASN A 402 5.71 14.73 -26.17
CA ASN A 402 4.45 15.45 -26.42
C ASN A 402 4.69 16.94 -26.31
N THR A 403 4.16 17.75 -27.22
CA THR A 403 4.30 19.22 -27.16
C THR A 403 2.92 19.88 -27.02
N THR A 404 2.03 19.62 -27.98
CA THR A 404 0.70 20.25 -28.08
C THR A 404 -0.45 19.23 -28.08
N GLY A 405 -0.15 17.94 -28.21
CA GLY A 405 -1.16 16.87 -28.21
C GLY A 405 -1.93 16.79 -26.89
N GLY A 406 -3.24 16.63 -26.96
CA GLY A 406 -4.14 16.53 -25.82
C GLY A 406 -5.00 15.26 -25.84
N PHE A 407 -5.66 14.99 -24.72
CA PHE A 407 -6.57 13.85 -24.55
C PHE A 407 -5.92 12.48 -24.77
N ASN A 408 -4.61 12.33 -24.54
CA ASN A 408 -3.91 11.05 -24.69
C ASN A 408 -3.83 10.29 -23.36
N THR A 409 -3.95 8.97 -23.40
CA THR A 409 -3.72 8.07 -22.25
C THR A 409 -2.58 7.12 -22.58
N ALA A 410 -1.50 7.15 -21.80
CA ALA A 410 -0.30 6.35 -21.96
C ALA A 410 0.01 5.61 -20.65
N ASN A 411 -0.22 4.31 -20.61
CA ASN A 411 0.03 3.47 -19.43
C ASN A 411 1.11 2.41 -19.74
N GLY A 412 2.29 2.57 -19.17
CA GLY A 412 3.47 1.74 -19.40
C GLY A 412 4.70 2.54 -19.82
N VAL A 413 5.86 1.88 -19.84
CA VAL A 413 7.14 2.52 -20.16
C VAL A 413 7.24 2.81 -21.67
N ASN A 414 7.67 4.03 -22.01
CA ASN A 414 7.85 4.50 -23.39
C ASN A 414 6.57 4.41 -24.27
N VAL A 415 5.38 4.45 -23.69
CA VAL A 415 4.14 4.54 -24.48
C VAL A 415 4.01 5.93 -25.09
N LEU A 416 3.66 6.03 -26.38
CA LEU A 416 3.50 7.31 -27.09
C LEU A 416 4.73 8.23 -26.96
N SER A 417 5.94 7.65 -26.80
CA SER A 417 7.17 8.38 -26.48
C SER A 417 7.48 9.50 -27.48
N SER A 418 7.25 9.26 -28.77
CA SER A 418 7.52 10.21 -29.86
C SER A 418 6.33 11.11 -30.23
N ASN A 419 5.19 11.04 -29.52
CA ASN A 419 4.01 11.83 -29.86
C ASN A 419 4.36 13.30 -29.74
N THR A 420 4.08 14.13 -30.75
CA THR A 420 4.35 15.57 -30.70
C THR A 420 3.06 16.37 -30.62
N ALA A 421 2.09 16.06 -31.49
CA ALA A 421 0.81 16.77 -31.60
C ALA A 421 -0.42 15.86 -31.75
N GLY A 422 -0.24 14.53 -31.80
CA GLY A 422 -1.34 13.58 -31.90
C GLY A 422 -2.30 13.68 -30.71
N ASN A 423 -3.61 13.64 -30.98
CA ASN A 423 -4.67 13.77 -29.99
C ASN A 423 -5.47 12.47 -29.84
N PHE A 424 -6.10 12.27 -28.68
CA PHE A 424 -7.06 11.17 -28.45
C PHE A 424 -6.45 9.76 -28.65
N ASN A 425 -5.17 9.56 -28.35
CA ASN A 425 -4.55 8.24 -28.43
C ASN A 425 -4.57 7.53 -27.07
N ILE A 426 -4.84 6.22 -27.09
CA ILE A 426 -4.79 5.34 -25.92
C ILE A 426 -3.71 4.29 -26.18
N GLY A 427 -2.66 4.29 -25.38
CA GLY A 427 -1.62 3.27 -25.38
C GLY A 427 -1.52 2.59 -24.02
N ASN A 428 -1.52 1.26 -24.01
CA ASN A 428 -1.35 0.44 -22.80
C ASN A 428 -0.38 -0.70 -23.06
N GLY A 429 0.71 -0.78 -22.29
CA GLY A 429 1.77 -1.78 -22.44
C GLY A 429 3.17 -1.17 -22.60
N TYR A 430 4.18 -1.97 -22.88
CA TYR A 430 5.52 -1.46 -23.17
C TYR A 430 5.62 -0.99 -24.63
N ARG A 431 6.06 0.26 -24.88
CA ARG A 431 6.26 0.81 -26.25
C ARG A 431 5.04 0.72 -27.19
N ALA A 432 3.82 0.71 -26.66
CA ALA A 432 2.62 0.89 -27.48
C ALA A 432 2.64 2.30 -28.13
N LEU A 433 2.33 2.40 -29.43
CA LEU A 433 2.36 3.67 -30.19
C LEU A 433 3.69 4.46 -30.08
N PHE A 434 4.81 3.77 -29.84
CA PHE A 434 6.11 4.39 -29.53
C PHE A 434 6.55 5.50 -30.51
N SER A 435 6.34 5.28 -31.81
CA SER A 435 6.78 6.18 -32.89
C SER A 435 5.70 7.13 -33.40
N ASN A 436 4.52 7.16 -32.77
CA ASN A 436 3.43 8.04 -33.20
C ASN A 436 3.89 9.48 -33.04
N THR A 437 3.69 10.33 -34.04
CA THR A 437 4.08 11.76 -33.98
C THR A 437 2.84 12.65 -33.99
N THR A 438 2.00 12.51 -35.03
CA THR A 438 0.82 13.35 -35.26
C THR A 438 -0.47 12.54 -35.42
N GLY A 439 -0.39 11.21 -35.53
CA GLY A 439 -1.57 10.35 -35.60
C GLY A 439 -2.45 10.49 -34.37
N GLY A 440 -3.76 10.55 -34.56
CA GLY A 440 -4.77 10.68 -33.51
C GLY A 440 -5.80 9.56 -33.53
N PHE A 441 -6.58 9.48 -32.46
CA PHE A 441 -7.67 8.50 -32.31
C PHE A 441 -7.23 7.04 -32.41
N ASN A 442 -5.97 6.72 -32.04
CA ASN A 442 -5.48 5.35 -32.05
C ASN A 442 -5.63 4.67 -30.69
N THR A 443 -6.03 3.40 -30.67
CA THR A 443 -6.07 2.55 -29.47
C THR A 443 -5.09 1.40 -29.64
N ALA A 444 -4.08 1.30 -28.77
CA ALA A 444 -3.08 0.25 -28.76
C ALA A 444 -3.00 -0.40 -27.38
N ASN A 445 -3.51 -1.63 -27.26
CA ASN A 445 -3.51 -2.38 -26.01
C ASN A 445 -2.65 -3.65 -26.16
N GLY A 446 -1.40 -3.58 -25.72
CA GLY A 446 -0.42 -4.65 -25.79
C GLY A 446 1.01 -4.12 -25.94
N SER A 447 1.98 -4.91 -25.50
CA SER A 447 3.40 -4.58 -25.70
C SER A 447 3.70 -4.48 -27.20
N TYR A 448 4.27 -3.34 -27.63
CA TYR A 448 4.57 -2.98 -29.03
C TYR A 448 3.37 -2.90 -29.99
N ALA A 449 2.12 -2.81 -29.50
CA ALA A 449 0.97 -2.58 -30.37
C ALA A 449 1.10 -1.22 -31.09
N LEU A 450 0.91 -1.19 -32.42
CA LEU A 450 1.09 0.00 -33.28
C LEU A 450 2.43 0.74 -33.09
N SER A 451 3.51 0.04 -32.70
CA SER A 451 4.78 0.67 -32.29
C SER A 451 5.41 1.57 -33.37
N LEU A 452 5.19 1.27 -34.65
CA LEU A 452 5.71 2.04 -35.79
C LEU A 452 4.63 2.83 -36.53
N ASN A 453 3.45 3.02 -35.94
CA ASN A 453 2.51 4.02 -36.44
C ASN A 453 3.13 5.41 -36.24
N ILE A 454 3.23 6.19 -37.31
CA ILE A 454 3.82 7.54 -37.31
C ILE A 454 2.74 8.62 -37.42
N THR A 455 1.82 8.49 -38.39
CA THR A 455 0.80 9.49 -38.73
C THR A 455 -0.61 8.90 -38.94
N GLY A 456 -0.75 7.58 -38.88
CA GLY A 456 -2.01 6.88 -39.07
C GLY A 456 -3.00 7.20 -37.97
N ASN A 457 -4.27 7.35 -38.34
CA ASN A 457 -5.36 7.72 -37.43
C ASN A 457 -6.37 6.58 -37.30
N ASN A 458 -7.17 6.60 -36.23
CA ASN A 458 -8.31 5.70 -36.07
C ASN A 458 -7.94 4.20 -36.14
N ASN A 459 -6.74 3.82 -35.70
CA ASN A 459 -6.33 2.42 -35.66
C ASN A 459 -6.62 1.81 -34.28
N THR A 460 -7.13 0.59 -34.25
CA THR A 460 -7.30 -0.20 -33.02
C THR A 460 -6.47 -1.45 -33.10
N ALA A 461 -5.52 -1.63 -32.18
CA ALA A 461 -4.69 -2.83 -32.08
C ALA A 461 -4.74 -3.41 -30.67
N VAL A 462 -5.07 -4.69 -30.56
CA VAL A 462 -5.17 -5.40 -29.29
C VAL A 462 -4.34 -6.68 -29.36
N GLY A 463 -3.30 -6.79 -28.54
CA GLY A 463 -2.37 -7.91 -28.53
C GLY A 463 -0.91 -7.48 -28.62
N ASN A 464 0.01 -8.36 -28.23
CA ASN A 464 1.44 -8.10 -28.36
C ASN A 464 1.82 -7.97 -29.84
N ARG A 465 2.49 -6.86 -30.21
CA ARG A 465 2.91 -6.53 -31.58
C ARG A 465 1.77 -6.53 -32.61
N SER A 466 0.53 -6.39 -32.16
CA SER A 466 -0.62 -6.22 -33.05
C SER A 466 -0.49 -4.92 -33.83
N GLY A 467 -0.63 -4.97 -35.15
CA GLY A 467 -0.48 -3.82 -36.04
C GLY A 467 0.89 -3.16 -36.02
N TYR A 468 1.96 -3.89 -35.67
CA TYR A 468 3.30 -3.33 -35.40
C TYR A 468 3.81 -2.33 -36.46
N ASN A 469 3.65 -2.65 -37.76
CA ASN A 469 4.11 -1.81 -38.89
C ASN A 469 3.03 -0.89 -39.49
N ILE A 470 1.82 -0.81 -38.93
CA ILE A 470 0.72 -0.05 -39.53
C ILE A 470 1.07 1.43 -39.59
N LYS A 471 1.05 1.99 -40.80
CA LYS A 471 1.25 3.42 -41.06
C LYS A 471 0.00 4.11 -41.59
N GLY A 472 -0.94 3.36 -42.17
CA GLY A 472 -2.22 3.88 -42.62
C GLY A 472 -3.24 4.04 -41.49
N SER A 473 -4.49 4.30 -41.86
CA SER A 473 -5.57 4.67 -40.95
C SER A 473 -6.75 3.69 -40.99
N GLY A 474 -7.60 3.70 -39.95
CA GLY A 474 -8.85 2.95 -39.95
C GLY A 474 -8.68 1.42 -39.89
N ASN A 475 -7.56 0.94 -39.34
CA ASN A 475 -7.30 -0.50 -39.23
C ASN A 475 -7.73 -1.05 -37.87
N VAL A 476 -8.16 -2.30 -37.84
CA VAL A 476 -8.48 -3.05 -36.61
C VAL A 476 -7.69 -4.35 -36.60
N THR A 477 -6.81 -4.53 -35.62
CA THR A 477 -6.00 -5.75 -35.47
C THR A 477 -6.16 -6.35 -34.08
N ILE A 478 -6.46 -7.65 -33.99
CA ILE A 478 -6.73 -8.34 -32.73
C ILE A 478 -5.98 -9.68 -32.68
N GLY A 479 -5.12 -9.81 -31.66
CA GLY A 479 -4.31 -10.98 -31.29
C GLY A 479 -2.79 -10.77 -31.44
N ASN A 480 -2.00 -11.77 -31.05
CA ASN A 480 -0.54 -11.70 -31.07
C ASN A 480 -0.04 -11.61 -32.52
N ASP A 481 0.78 -10.61 -32.84
CA ASP A 481 1.31 -10.35 -34.19
C ASP A 481 0.26 -10.15 -35.30
N ALA A 482 -1.03 -10.01 -34.97
CA ALA A 482 -2.07 -9.78 -35.97
C ALA A 482 -1.81 -8.49 -36.76
N GLY A 483 -1.80 -8.57 -38.09
CA GLY A 483 -1.51 -7.42 -38.94
C GLY A 483 -0.07 -6.89 -38.79
N TYR A 484 0.88 -7.69 -38.31
CA TYR A 484 2.28 -7.27 -38.08
C TYR A 484 2.93 -6.60 -39.30
N TYR A 485 2.65 -7.10 -40.51
CA TYR A 485 3.19 -6.58 -41.78
C TYR A 485 2.25 -5.62 -42.51
N GLU A 486 1.09 -5.30 -41.95
CA GLU A 486 0.16 -4.35 -42.56
C GLU A 486 0.77 -2.95 -42.55
N ILE A 487 0.65 -2.24 -43.66
CA ILE A 487 1.13 -0.87 -43.85
C ILE A 487 0.03 0.08 -44.34
N GLY A 488 -1.05 -0.46 -44.90
CA GLY A 488 -2.16 0.25 -45.50
C GLY A 488 -3.24 0.69 -44.52
N SER A 489 -4.43 0.94 -45.06
CA SER A 489 -5.59 1.49 -44.36
C SER A 489 -6.80 0.58 -44.53
N ASN A 490 -7.79 0.77 -43.65
CA ASN A 490 -9.12 0.16 -43.72
C ASN A 490 -9.11 -1.38 -43.66
N THR A 491 -8.17 -2.01 -42.96
CA THR A 491 -8.12 -3.47 -42.85
C THR A 491 -8.54 -3.98 -41.48
N LEU A 492 -9.15 -5.17 -41.47
CA LEU A 492 -9.45 -5.96 -40.28
C LEU A 492 -8.57 -7.21 -40.27
N TYR A 493 -7.86 -7.43 -39.17
CA TYR A 493 -7.14 -8.67 -38.89
C TYR A 493 -7.57 -9.21 -37.53
N ILE A 494 -8.06 -10.45 -37.50
CA ILE A 494 -8.19 -11.22 -36.26
C ILE A 494 -7.42 -12.51 -36.46
N ASP A 495 -6.27 -12.61 -35.79
CA ASP A 495 -5.36 -13.74 -35.87
C ASP A 495 -4.48 -13.78 -34.59
N ASN A 496 -3.73 -14.86 -34.37
CA ASN A 496 -2.77 -14.96 -33.28
C ASN A 496 -1.37 -15.30 -33.79
N SER A 497 -1.05 -14.81 -34.99
CA SER A 497 0.23 -14.94 -35.68
C SER A 497 0.45 -13.76 -36.63
N SER A 498 1.64 -13.68 -37.24
CA SER A 498 2.00 -12.70 -38.27
C SER A 498 1.38 -12.97 -39.65
N ALA A 499 0.19 -13.56 -39.68
CA ALA A 499 -0.55 -13.87 -40.89
C ALA A 499 -0.79 -12.61 -41.74
N ASN A 500 -0.69 -12.77 -43.06
CA ASN A 500 -1.00 -11.73 -44.04
C ASN A 500 -2.48 -11.78 -44.43
N ALA A 501 -2.88 -10.91 -45.37
CA ALA A 501 -4.28 -10.82 -45.80
C ALA A 501 -4.87 -12.18 -46.22
N ASN A 502 -4.07 -13.08 -46.81
CA ASN A 502 -4.52 -14.34 -47.40
C ASN A 502 -4.67 -15.50 -46.42
N ASN A 503 -4.02 -15.45 -45.26
CA ASN A 503 -4.02 -16.56 -44.32
C ASN A 503 -4.40 -16.16 -42.89
N ALA A 504 -4.79 -14.91 -42.63
CA ALA A 504 -5.36 -14.51 -41.34
C ALA A 504 -6.71 -15.20 -41.09
N LEU A 505 -6.97 -15.69 -39.88
CA LEU A 505 -8.20 -16.41 -39.53
C LEU A 505 -9.46 -15.63 -39.96
N ILE A 506 -9.50 -14.33 -39.68
CA ILE A 506 -10.47 -13.39 -40.24
C ILE A 506 -9.71 -12.20 -40.82
N TYR A 507 -9.99 -11.92 -42.09
CA TYR A 507 -9.48 -10.75 -42.79
C TYR A 507 -10.63 -9.95 -43.38
N GLY A 508 -10.57 -8.62 -43.32
CA GLY A 508 -11.55 -7.76 -43.95
C GLY A 508 -10.97 -6.46 -44.47
N ARG A 509 -11.76 -5.81 -45.32
CA ARG A 509 -11.52 -4.46 -45.82
C ARG A 509 -12.79 -3.62 -45.63
N PHE A 510 -12.69 -2.57 -44.82
CA PHE A 510 -13.80 -1.67 -44.52
C PHE A 510 -14.16 -0.75 -45.69
N ASP A 511 -13.21 -0.46 -46.59
CA ASP A 511 -13.43 0.41 -47.75
C ASP A 511 -14.15 -0.28 -48.92
N THR A 512 -14.19 -1.60 -48.93
CA THR A 512 -14.82 -2.41 -49.99
C THR A 512 -15.92 -3.31 -49.46
N ASP A 513 -16.35 -3.13 -48.21
CA ASP A 513 -17.30 -4.01 -47.49
C ASP A 513 -16.96 -5.51 -47.64
N PHE A 514 -15.67 -5.84 -47.60
CA PHE A 514 -15.19 -7.19 -47.82
C PHE A 514 -14.84 -7.87 -46.50
N LEU A 515 -15.35 -9.08 -46.29
CA LEU A 515 -15.00 -9.93 -45.15
C LEU A 515 -14.72 -11.35 -45.62
N ARG A 516 -13.63 -11.93 -45.13
CA ARG A 516 -13.22 -13.31 -45.39
C ARG A 516 -12.93 -14.05 -44.09
N PHE A 517 -13.44 -15.27 -44.02
CA PHE A 517 -13.10 -16.27 -43.00
C PHE A 517 -12.19 -17.32 -43.63
N ASN A 518 -10.96 -17.46 -43.14
CA ASN A 518 -10.04 -18.53 -43.56
C ASN A 518 -10.20 -19.75 -42.63
N ALA A 519 -11.45 -20.18 -42.41
CA ALA A 519 -11.81 -21.28 -41.52
C ALA A 519 -13.12 -21.95 -41.96
N ASN A 520 -13.39 -23.13 -41.39
CA ASN A 520 -14.70 -23.77 -41.51
C ASN A 520 -15.75 -22.99 -40.70
N VAL A 521 -16.79 -22.47 -41.37
CA VAL A 521 -17.85 -21.68 -40.73
C VAL A 521 -19.10 -22.54 -40.56
N ALA A 522 -19.52 -22.77 -39.31
CA ALA A 522 -20.75 -23.49 -38.98
C ALA A 522 -21.86 -22.52 -38.55
N VAL A 523 -23.07 -22.67 -39.13
CA VAL A 523 -24.25 -21.86 -38.80
C VAL A 523 -25.32 -22.78 -38.20
N LYS A 524 -25.75 -22.49 -36.96
CA LYS A 524 -26.74 -23.32 -36.23
C LYS A 524 -28.18 -23.11 -36.72
N GLY A 525 -28.45 -21.99 -37.38
CA GLY A 525 -29.79 -21.63 -37.89
C GLY A 525 -29.78 -21.34 -39.38
N THR A 526 -30.61 -20.40 -39.81
CA THR A 526 -30.70 -19.97 -41.21
C THR A 526 -29.64 -18.90 -41.51
N LEU A 527 -28.93 -19.06 -42.62
CA LEU A 527 -28.04 -18.03 -43.19
C LEU A 527 -28.82 -17.26 -44.26
N ASN A 528 -29.10 -15.98 -44.02
CA ASN A 528 -29.71 -15.10 -45.01
C ASN A 528 -28.62 -14.48 -45.91
N LEU A 529 -28.64 -14.82 -47.19
CA LEU A 529 -27.66 -14.34 -48.19
C LEU A 529 -28.18 -13.16 -49.03
N ASN A 530 -29.41 -12.68 -48.79
CA ASN A 530 -30.16 -11.84 -49.72
C ASN A 530 -30.55 -10.45 -49.17
N GLU A 531 -29.99 -9.99 -48.05
CA GLU A 531 -30.56 -8.84 -47.32
C GLU A 531 -30.43 -7.47 -48.02
N ASN A 532 -29.96 -7.39 -49.27
CA ASN A 532 -29.92 -6.12 -50.01
C ASN A 532 -29.99 -6.18 -51.55
N THR A 533 -30.40 -7.31 -52.16
CA THR A 533 -30.55 -7.39 -53.62
C THR A 533 -32.01 -7.22 -54.01
N THR A 534 -32.42 -6.00 -54.36
CA THR A 534 -33.67 -5.75 -55.09
C THR A 534 -33.58 -6.18 -56.57
N GLY A 535 -32.65 -7.07 -56.93
CA GLY A 535 -32.34 -7.48 -58.31
C GLY A 535 -31.71 -8.87 -58.39
N GLU A 536 -31.60 -9.41 -59.61
CA GLU A 536 -31.02 -10.72 -59.90
C GLU A 536 -29.52 -10.77 -59.55
N GLY A 537 -29.07 -11.85 -58.89
CA GLY A 537 -27.65 -12.00 -58.57
C GLY A 537 -27.28 -13.33 -57.91
N VAL A 538 -25.97 -13.57 -57.82
CA VAL A 538 -25.40 -14.76 -57.18
C VAL A 538 -25.53 -14.64 -55.66
N ALA A 539 -26.28 -15.55 -55.05
CA ALA A 539 -26.44 -15.62 -53.60
C ALA A 539 -25.27 -16.37 -52.92
N LEU A 540 -24.66 -17.35 -53.60
CA LEU A 540 -23.48 -18.07 -53.11
C LEU A 540 -22.56 -18.49 -54.27
N ARG A 541 -21.26 -18.21 -54.15
CA ARG A 541 -20.21 -18.78 -55.00
C ARG A 541 -19.40 -19.82 -54.24
N VAL A 542 -19.06 -20.93 -54.87
CA VAL A 542 -18.14 -21.95 -54.34
C VAL A 542 -17.01 -22.13 -55.34
N GLN A 543 -15.77 -21.87 -54.92
CA GLN A 543 -14.55 -21.93 -55.76
C GLN A 543 -14.56 -21.01 -57.00
N GLY A 544 -15.35 -19.93 -56.97
CA GLY A 544 -15.47 -18.98 -58.08
C GLY A 544 -16.69 -19.23 -58.96
N ASP A 545 -17.26 -20.44 -58.89
CA ASP A 545 -18.45 -20.84 -59.61
C ASP A 545 -19.72 -20.50 -58.84
N GLU A 546 -20.79 -20.19 -59.57
CA GLU A 546 -22.10 -19.90 -59.01
C GLU A 546 -22.71 -21.20 -58.45
N ALA A 547 -22.97 -21.21 -57.14
CA ALA A 547 -23.52 -22.37 -56.43
C ALA A 547 -25.01 -22.19 -56.08
N LEU A 548 -25.45 -20.95 -55.88
CA LEU A 548 -26.85 -20.58 -55.65
C LEU A 548 -27.14 -19.22 -56.30
N TRP A 549 -28.13 -19.15 -57.18
CA TRP A 549 -28.57 -17.91 -57.83
C TRP A 549 -29.98 -17.52 -57.37
N TYR A 550 -30.23 -16.23 -57.19
CA TYR A 550 -31.55 -15.69 -56.86
C TYR A 550 -32.01 -14.71 -57.93
N ASN A 551 -33.18 -14.95 -58.53
CA ASN A 551 -33.73 -14.10 -59.60
C ASN A 551 -34.76 -13.07 -59.10
N GLY A 552 -34.81 -12.78 -57.80
CA GLY A 552 -35.82 -11.90 -57.21
C GLY A 552 -37.12 -12.59 -56.79
N THR A 553 -37.32 -13.88 -57.12
CA THR A 553 -38.49 -14.66 -56.65
C THR A 553 -38.12 -16.06 -56.17
N TYR A 554 -37.20 -16.75 -56.84
CA TYR A 554 -36.82 -18.14 -56.54
C TYR A 554 -35.30 -18.33 -56.47
N PHE A 555 -34.87 -19.38 -55.75
CA PHE A 555 -33.50 -19.88 -55.76
C PHE A 555 -33.34 -21.00 -56.79
N SER A 556 -32.23 -21.02 -57.53
CA SER A 556 -31.81 -22.15 -58.36
C SER A 556 -30.49 -22.74 -57.86
N TYR A 557 -30.31 -24.05 -58.08
CA TYR A 557 -29.10 -24.81 -57.76
C TYR A 557 -28.53 -25.44 -59.04
N GLY A 558 -27.20 -25.34 -59.23
CA GLY A 558 -26.53 -25.97 -60.36
C GLY A 558 -25.11 -25.45 -60.55
N PHE A 559 -24.12 -26.35 -60.53
CA PHE A 559 -22.72 -26.05 -60.76
C PHE A 559 -22.50 -25.69 -62.25
N GLY A 560 -22.05 -24.47 -62.53
CA GLY A 560 -21.86 -23.97 -63.89
C GLY A 560 -23.18 -23.58 -64.54
N GLY A 561 -23.46 -22.27 -64.60
CA GLY A 561 -24.72 -21.70 -65.04
C GLY A 561 -25.26 -22.31 -66.35
N SER A 562 -26.53 -22.74 -66.32
CA SER A 562 -27.46 -22.94 -67.44
C SER A 562 -28.80 -23.60 -67.03
N ALA A 563 -29.02 -23.95 -65.75
CA ALA A 563 -30.29 -24.57 -65.32
C ALA A 563 -31.32 -23.52 -64.86
N ASN A 564 -31.99 -22.86 -65.80
CA ASN A 564 -33.28 -22.23 -65.53
C ASN A 564 -34.38 -23.30 -65.66
N PHE A 565 -34.93 -23.77 -64.53
CA PHE A 565 -36.07 -24.71 -64.49
C PHE A 565 -37.34 -24.23 -65.21
N PHE A 566 -37.38 -22.98 -65.68
CA PHE A 566 -38.56 -22.34 -66.27
C PHE A 566 -38.42 -22.00 -67.76
N ALA A 567 -37.26 -22.19 -68.38
CA ALA A 567 -37.03 -21.77 -69.76
C ALA A 567 -36.11 -22.68 -70.59
N ASP A 568 -35.20 -23.42 -69.95
CA ASP A 568 -34.16 -24.20 -70.65
C ASP A 568 -34.33 -25.72 -70.49
N ASN A 569 -33.58 -26.47 -71.29
CA ASN A 569 -33.57 -27.93 -71.24
C ASN A 569 -33.02 -28.45 -69.90
N VAL A 570 -33.72 -29.39 -69.27
CA VAL A 570 -33.34 -30.02 -68.00
C VAL A 570 -32.67 -31.37 -68.27
N GLY A 571 -31.41 -31.51 -67.88
CA GLY A 571 -30.67 -32.77 -67.91
C GLY A 571 -30.61 -33.44 -66.54
N ILE A 572 -31.18 -34.62 -66.38
CA ILE A 572 -31.02 -35.45 -65.18
C ILE A 572 -30.03 -36.57 -65.51
N GLY A 573 -28.80 -36.44 -65.00
CA GLY A 573 -27.71 -37.38 -65.30
C GLY A 573 -27.03 -37.17 -66.66
N ILE A 574 -27.28 -36.04 -67.31
CA ILE A 574 -26.71 -35.62 -68.59
C ILE A 574 -26.37 -34.11 -68.57
N THR A 575 -25.27 -33.71 -69.19
CA THR A 575 -24.73 -32.34 -69.10
C THR A 575 -25.12 -31.42 -70.26
N ASN A 576 -25.63 -31.96 -71.38
CA ASN A 576 -26.15 -31.21 -72.54
C ASN A 576 -27.46 -31.85 -73.02
N PRO A 577 -28.59 -31.56 -72.37
CA PRO A 577 -29.89 -32.17 -72.70
C PRO A 577 -30.38 -31.73 -74.10
N ASN A 578 -30.74 -32.70 -74.95
CA ASN A 578 -31.22 -32.45 -76.33
C ASN A 578 -32.74 -32.20 -76.41
N ALA A 579 -33.45 -32.29 -75.28
CA ALA A 579 -34.87 -32.02 -75.13
C ALA A 579 -35.14 -31.23 -73.85
N GLN A 580 -36.34 -30.63 -73.73
CA GLN A 580 -36.74 -29.87 -72.53
C GLN A 580 -36.61 -30.68 -71.22
N LEU A 581 -36.79 -32.00 -71.29
CA LEU A 581 -36.46 -32.93 -70.23
C LEU A 581 -35.73 -34.12 -70.85
N ASP A 582 -34.47 -34.30 -70.48
CA ASP A 582 -33.60 -35.38 -70.92
C ASP A 582 -33.07 -36.13 -69.69
N VAL A 583 -33.41 -37.41 -69.58
CA VAL A 583 -33.11 -38.23 -68.41
C VAL A 583 -32.26 -39.40 -68.86
N ASN A 584 -31.03 -39.47 -68.35
CA ASN A 584 -30.18 -40.64 -68.53
C ASN A 584 -30.57 -41.74 -67.54
N GLY A 585 -31.64 -42.48 -67.86
CA GLY A 585 -32.17 -43.56 -67.04
C GLY A 585 -33.69 -43.73 -67.15
N ASN A 586 -34.27 -44.40 -66.16
CA ASN A 586 -35.72 -44.62 -66.09
C ASN A 586 -36.45 -43.39 -65.54
N ILE A 587 -37.64 -43.13 -66.06
CA ILE A 587 -38.59 -42.19 -65.47
C ILE A 587 -39.64 -42.99 -64.70
N GLU A 588 -39.65 -42.87 -63.37
CA GLU A 588 -40.72 -43.39 -62.50
C GLU A 588 -41.65 -42.23 -62.10
N TYR A 589 -42.95 -42.39 -62.34
CA TYR A 589 -43.96 -41.39 -62.00
C TYR A 589 -45.12 -42.04 -61.24
N THR A 590 -45.60 -41.39 -60.18
CA THR A 590 -46.69 -41.91 -59.34
C THR A 590 -48.07 -41.35 -59.72
N GLY A 591 -48.10 -40.36 -60.62
CA GLY A 591 -49.31 -39.71 -61.13
C GLY A 591 -49.74 -40.18 -62.52
N THR A 592 -50.37 -39.29 -63.30
CA THR A 592 -50.81 -39.57 -64.67
C THR A 592 -50.02 -38.73 -65.67
N LEU A 593 -49.41 -39.39 -66.67
CA LEU A 593 -48.87 -38.70 -67.85
C LEU A 593 -50.04 -38.27 -68.74
N THR A 594 -50.24 -36.97 -68.91
CA THR A 594 -51.38 -36.41 -69.66
C THR A 594 -50.89 -35.68 -70.90
N ASP A 595 -51.22 -36.19 -72.08
CA ASP A 595 -50.98 -35.49 -73.34
C ASP A 595 -52.11 -34.48 -73.61
N VAL A 596 -51.74 -33.28 -74.04
CA VAL A 596 -52.71 -32.25 -74.42
C VAL A 596 -53.42 -32.67 -75.71
N SER A 597 -54.71 -32.99 -75.61
CA SER A 597 -55.50 -33.56 -76.72
C SER A 597 -56.87 -32.89 -76.91
N ASP A 598 -56.97 -31.59 -76.64
CA ASP A 598 -58.21 -30.81 -76.80
C ASP A 598 -58.51 -30.56 -78.29
N ARG A 599 -59.77 -30.73 -78.72
CA ARG A 599 -60.20 -30.49 -80.11
C ARG A 599 -59.91 -29.06 -80.58
N ARG A 600 -59.94 -28.07 -79.68
CA ARG A 600 -59.65 -26.66 -79.98
C ARG A 600 -58.19 -26.39 -80.31
N LEU A 601 -57.30 -27.30 -79.92
CA LEU A 601 -55.86 -27.21 -80.14
C LEU A 601 -55.41 -28.05 -81.36
N LYS A 602 -56.35 -28.61 -82.14
CA LYS A 602 -56.06 -29.46 -83.31
C LYS A 602 -56.81 -28.95 -84.55
N GLU A 603 -56.14 -28.99 -85.69
CA GLU A 603 -56.70 -28.68 -87.02
C GLU A 603 -56.48 -29.86 -87.98
N ASN A 604 -57.11 -29.82 -89.16
CA ASN A 604 -56.95 -30.84 -90.22
C ASN A 604 -57.25 -32.30 -89.76
N LEU A 605 -58.35 -32.51 -89.05
CA LEU A 605 -58.75 -33.81 -88.51
C LEU A 605 -59.21 -34.77 -89.61
N ASN A 606 -58.37 -35.75 -89.95
CA ASN A 606 -58.69 -36.83 -90.89
C ASN A 606 -58.85 -38.17 -90.15
N PRO A 607 -59.92 -38.95 -90.40
CA PRO A 607 -60.05 -40.29 -89.83
C PRO A 607 -58.93 -41.23 -90.28
N ILE A 608 -58.39 -42.02 -89.35
CA ILE A 608 -57.40 -43.05 -89.64
C ILE A 608 -58.13 -44.24 -90.28
N THR A 609 -57.70 -44.67 -91.47
CA THR A 609 -58.32 -45.78 -92.21
C THR A 609 -57.28 -46.58 -93.00
N ASN A 610 -57.59 -47.84 -93.32
CA ASN A 610 -56.77 -48.80 -94.05
C ASN A 610 -55.42 -49.11 -93.38
N VAL A 611 -55.38 -49.10 -92.04
CA VAL A 611 -54.12 -49.25 -91.28
C VAL A 611 -53.78 -50.68 -90.91
N LEU A 612 -54.74 -51.62 -90.97
CA LEU A 612 -54.49 -53.02 -90.61
C LEU A 612 -53.39 -53.65 -91.49
N GLY A 613 -53.40 -53.38 -92.80
CA GLY A 613 -52.38 -53.89 -93.73
C GLY A 613 -51.00 -53.26 -93.49
N GLN A 614 -50.95 -52.00 -93.06
CA GLN A 614 -49.69 -51.32 -92.73
C GLN A 614 -49.07 -51.86 -91.44
N LEU A 615 -49.89 -52.12 -90.41
CA LEU A 615 -49.42 -52.72 -89.15
C LEU A 615 -48.91 -54.16 -89.32
N GLN A 616 -49.44 -54.92 -90.28
CA GLN A 616 -48.93 -56.26 -90.59
C GLN A 616 -47.46 -56.28 -91.04
N ILE A 617 -46.94 -55.14 -91.52
CA ILE A 617 -45.53 -54.98 -91.91
C ILE A 617 -44.65 -54.80 -90.67
N ILE A 618 -45.17 -54.16 -89.62
CA ILE A 618 -44.43 -53.90 -88.36
C ILE A 618 -44.42 -55.19 -87.52
N LYS A 619 -43.24 -55.54 -87.01
CA LYS A 619 -43.05 -56.70 -86.14
C LYS A 619 -42.76 -56.26 -84.71
N GLY A 620 -43.35 -56.97 -83.75
CA GLY A 620 -42.95 -56.89 -82.34
C GLY A 620 -41.71 -57.75 -82.10
N TYR A 621 -40.76 -57.22 -81.33
CA TYR A 621 -39.52 -57.88 -80.97
C TYR A 621 -39.36 -57.91 -79.46
N THR A 622 -38.68 -58.94 -78.97
CA THR A 622 -38.03 -58.87 -77.66
C THR A 622 -36.55 -58.62 -77.86
N TYR A 623 -35.97 -57.71 -77.08
CA TYR A 623 -34.57 -57.32 -77.23
C TYR A 623 -33.91 -57.03 -75.87
N ASN A 624 -32.60 -56.85 -75.89
CA ASN A 624 -31.79 -56.35 -74.79
C ASN A 624 -30.99 -55.17 -75.32
N MET A 625 -30.85 -54.11 -74.52
CA MET A 625 -30.00 -52.98 -74.93
C MET A 625 -28.52 -53.40 -74.95
N LYS A 626 -27.77 -52.94 -75.97
CA LYS A 626 -26.36 -53.31 -76.15
C LYS A 626 -25.50 -52.83 -74.99
N ASP A 627 -25.80 -51.65 -74.47
CA ASP A 627 -25.01 -50.99 -73.41
C ASP A 627 -25.59 -51.20 -72.00
N ASP A 628 -26.76 -51.87 -71.89
CA ASP A 628 -27.29 -52.28 -70.59
C ASP A 628 -26.46 -53.46 -70.04
N VAL A 629 -25.79 -53.21 -68.92
CA VAL A 629 -24.96 -54.19 -68.19
C VAL A 629 -25.80 -55.33 -67.61
N THR A 630 -27.06 -55.07 -67.26
CA THR A 630 -27.96 -56.07 -66.65
C THR A 630 -28.59 -57.01 -67.66
N LYS A 631 -28.51 -56.68 -68.97
CA LYS A 631 -29.16 -57.41 -70.05
C LYS A 631 -30.62 -57.70 -69.73
N LYS A 632 -31.35 -56.68 -69.26
CA LYS A 632 -32.78 -56.78 -69.01
C LYS A 632 -33.50 -57.01 -70.34
N ARG A 633 -34.42 -57.97 -70.37
CA ARG A 633 -35.23 -58.29 -71.55
C ARG A 633 -36.40 -57.33 -71.65
N GLU A 634 -36.56 -56.73 -72.81
CA GLU A 634 -37.59 -55.73 -73.10
C GLU A 634 -38.40 -56.12 -74.34
N TYR A 635 -39.53 -55.44 -74.55
CA TYR A 635 -40.47 -55.67 -75.65
C TYR A 635 -40.69 -54.35 -76.38
N GLY A 636 -40.74 -54.40 -77.70
CA GLY A 636 -41.01 -53.21 -78.50
C GLY A 636 -41.02 -53.46 -79.99
N VAL A 637 -40.93 -52.38 -80.75
CA VAL A 637 -40.82 -52.36 -82.21
C VAL A 637 -39.48 -51.76 -82.62
N ILE A 638 -39.03 -52.07 -83.83
CA ILE A 638 -37.83 -51.47 -84.41
C ILE A 638 -38.22 -50.19 -85.15
N ALA A 639 -37.59 -49.07 -84.81
CA ALA A 639 -37.91 -47.75 -85.33
C ALA A 639 -37.88 -47.71 -86.88
N GLN A 640 -36.91 -48.38 -87.49
CA GLN A 640 -36.75 -48.45 -88.95
C GLN A 640 -37.90 -49.18 -89.65
N ASP A 641 -38.57 -50.13 -88.98
CA ASP A 641 -39.74 -50.82 -89.55
C ASP A 641 -41.00 -49.97 -89.40
N VAL A 642 -41.15 -49.25 -88.29
CA VAL A 642 -42.23 -48.27 -88.11
C VAL A 642 -42.10 -47.13 -89.14
N GLN A 643 -40.88 -46.62 -89.34
CA GLN A 643 -40.62 -45.49 -90.23
C GLN A 643 -41.05 -45.73 -91.70
N LYS A 644 -41.03 -46.98 -92.17
CA LYS A 644 -41.46 -47.34 -93.55
C LYS A 644 -42.95 -47.12 -93.80
N VAL A 645 -43.77 -47.18 -92.75
CA VAL A 645 -45.23 -47.14 -92.84
C VAL A 645 -45.83 -45.93 -92.11
N PHE A 646 -45.20 -45.47 -91.02
CA PHE A 646 -45.58 -44.31 -90.22
C PHE A 646 -44.33 -43.46 -89.88
N PRO A 647 -43.73 -42.76 -90.87
CA PRO A 647 -42.52 -41.97 -90.66
C PRO A 647 -42.66 -40.87 -89.60
N GLU A 648 -43.87 -40.34 -89.41
CA GLU A 648 -44.16 -39.26 -88.47
C GLU A 648 -44.06 -39.68 -87.00
N MET A 649 -44.09 -40.99 -86.73
CA MET A 649 -43.97 -41.54 -85.37
C MET A 649 -42.51 -41.76 -84.94
N VAL A 650 -41.56 -41.51 -85.82
CA VAL A 650 -40.13 -41.79 -85.62
C VAL A 650 -39.33 -40.50 -85.66
N SER A 651 -38.50 -40.27 -84.65
CA SER A 651 -37.65 -39.08 -84.54
C SER A 651 -36.22 -39.44 -84.20
N ILE A 652 -35.27 -38.59 -84.57
CA ILE A 652 -33.87 -38.69 -84.13
C ILE A 652 -33.80 -38.26 -82.66
N ILE A 653 -33.15 -39.05 -81.79
CA ILE A 653 -33.12 -38.83 -80.34
C ILE A 653 -31.76 -38.38 -79.79
N ASP A 654 -30.70 -38.44 -80.62
CA ASP A 654 -29.37 -37.96 -80.24
C ASP A 654 -28.57 -37.48 -81.45
N ASP A 655 -27.35 -37.00 -81.19
CA ASP A 655 -26.39 -36.49 -82.17
C ASP A 655 -25.75 -37.59 -83.05
N LYS A 656 -26.07 -38.86 -82.80
CA LYS A 656 -25.58 -40.03 -83.52
C LYS A 656 -26.62 -40.61 -84.49
N ASP A 657 -27.68 -39.86 -84.75
CA ASP A 657 -28.80 -40.25 -85.60
C ASP A 657 -29.54 -41.51 -85.12
N HIS A 658 -29.51 -41.82 -83.81
CA HIS A 658 -30.35 -42.92 -83.30
C HIS A 658 -31.83 -42.54 -83.39
N LEU A 659 -32.67 -43.52 -83.73
CA LEU A 659 -34.11 -43.32 -83.95
C LEU A 659 -34.93 -43.82 -82.75
N GLY A 660 -35.83 -42.97 -82.26
CA GLY A 660 -36.84 -43.29 -81.25
C GLY A 660 -38.24 -43.40 -81.86
N VAL A 661 -39.14 -44.13 -81.20
CA VAL A 661 -40.54 -44.32 -81.63
C VAL A 661 -41.50 -43.75 -80.58
N SER A 662 -42.47 -42.96 -81.02
CA SER A 662 -43.58 -42.51 -80.18
C SER A 662 -44.64 -43.60 -80.02
N TYR A 663 -44.51 -44.43 -78.97
CA TYR A 663 -45.49 -45.49 -78.69
C TYR A 663 -46.91 -44.99 -78.42
N VAL A 664 -47.04 -43.77 -77.88
CA VAL A 664 -48.36 -43.15 -77.65
C VAL A 664 -49.12 -42.95 -78.97
N GLN A 665 -48.44 -42.55 -80.04
CA GLN A 665 -49.06 -42.34 -81.35
C GLN A 665 -49.49 -43.65 -82.04
N LEU A 666 -48.91 -44.80 -81.66
CA LEU A 666 -49.34 -46.11 -82.16
C LEU A 666 -50.70 -46.52 -81.59
N ILE A 667 -51.10 -46.03 -80.42
CA ILE A 667 -52.33 -46.46 -79.74
C ILE A 667 -53.59 -46.17 -80.60
N PRO A 668 -53.83 -44.96 -81.15
CA PRO A 668 -54.96 -44.71 -82.03
C PRO A 668 -54.95 -45.53 -83.33
N VAL A 669 -53.76 -45.82 -83.87
CA VAL A 669 -53.61 -46.64 -85.09
C VAL A 669 -53.98 -48.10 -84.80
N LEU A 670 -53.50 -48.65 -83.69
CA LEU A 670 -53.89 -49.98 -83.21
C LEU A 670 -55.40 -50.06 -82.94
N LEU A 671 -55.99 -49.01 -82.36
CA LEU A 671 -57.43 -48.93 -82.11
C LEU A 671 -58.24 -49.05 -83.42
N GLU A 672 -57.90 -48.28 -84.45
CA GLU A 672 -58.61 -48.35 -85.73
C GLU A 672 -58.34 -49.67 -86.46
N ALA A 673 -57.13 -50.23 -86.36
CA ALA A 673 -56.84 -51.54 -86.92
C ALA A 673 -57.66 -52.67 -86.27
N ILE A 674 -57.88 -52.61 -84.95
CA ILE A 674 -58.77 -53.54 -84.25
C ILE A 674 -60.21 -53.39 -84.75
N LYS A 675 -60.69 -52.16 -85.00
CA LYS A 675 -62.01 -51.93 -85.59
C LYS A 675 -62.12 -52.47 -87.02
N GLU A 676 -61.09 -52.28 -87.84
CA GLU A 676 -61.01 -52.86 -89.19
C GLU A 676 -61.02 -54.39 -89.13
N GLN A 677 -60.25 -54.98 -88.22
CA GLN A 677 -60.22 -56.43 -88.01
C GLN A 677 -61.58 -56.95 -87.54
N GLN A 678 -62.25 -56.25 -86.62
CA GLN A 678 -63.59 -56.60 -86.16
C GLN A 678 -64.61 -56.58 -87.31
N LYS A 679 -64.52 -55.58 -88.21
CA LYS A 679 -65.37 -55.52 -89.40
C LYS A 679 -65.16 -56.71 -90.32
N ILE A 680 -63.92 -57.16 -90.51
CA ILE A 680 -63.61 -58.37 -91.29
C ILE A 680 -64.22 -59.61 -90.61
N ILE A 681 -64.11 -59.73 -89.29
CA ILE A 681 -64.70 -60.83 -88.51
C ILE A 681 -66.22 -60.84 -88.66
N ASP A 682 -66.89 -59.69 -88.55
CA ASP A 682 -68.34 -59.58 -88.69
C ASP A 682 -68.81 -59.96 -90.11
N GLN A 683 -68.05 -59.55 -91.13
CA GLN A 683 -68.30 -59.94 -92.52
C GLN A 683 -68.12 -61.45 -92.73
N GLN A 684 -67.06 -62.04 -92.15
CA GLN A 684 -66.82 -63.49 -92.20
C GLN A 684 -67.94 -64.26 -91.51
N ASN A 685 -68.37 -63.84 -90.32
CA ASN A 685 -69.48 -64.45 -89.59
C ASN A 685 -70.80 -64.36 -90.37
N SER A 686 -71.08 -63.21 -91.00
CA SER A 686 -72.26 -63.04 -91.87
C SER A 686 -72.23 -64.00 -93.07
N LYS A 687 -71.06 -64.17 -93.68
CA LYS A 687 -70.87 -65.11 -94.79
C LYS A 687 -71.03 -66.57 -94.35
N ILE A 688 -70.49 -66.94 -93.18
CA ILE A 688 -70.64 -68.28 -92.58
C ILE A 688 -72.12 -68.57 -92.31
N ASN A 689 -72.85 -67.62 -91.71
CA ASN A 689 -74.28 -67.77 -91.45
C ASN A 689 -75.09 -67.93 -92.75
N GLY A 690 -74.77 -67.15 -93.80
CA GLY A 690 -75.40 -67.28 -95.12
C GLY A 690 -75.13 -68.62 -95.80
N LEU A 691 -73.87 -69.09 -95.79
CA LEU A 691 -73.50 -70.41 -96.29
C LEU A 691 -74.20 -71.54 -95.52
N SER A 692 -74.34 -71.41 -94.20
CA SER A 692 -75.06 -72.38 -93.38
C SER A 692 -76.54 -72.46 -93.72
N ALA A 693 -77.18 -71.32 -94.05
CA ALA A 693 -78.57 -71.29 -94.50
C ALA A 693 -78.74 -71.95 -95.88
N GLU A 694 -77.84 -71.66 -96.83
CA GLU A 694 -77.86 -72.27 -98.16
C GLU A 694 -77.63 -73.79 -98.11
N LEU A 695 -76.76 -74.28 -97.22
CA LEU A 695 -76.58 -75.72 -96.99
C LEU A 695 -77.87 -76.36 -96.47
N THR A 696 -78.56 -75.70 -95.54
CA THR A 696 -79.83 -76.20 -94.97
C THR A 696 -80.90 -76.30 -96.06
N GLU A 697 -81.01 -75.31 -96.95
CA GLU A 697 -81.91 -75.37 -98.11
C GLU A 697 -81.56 -76.50 -99.08
N LYS A 698 -80.27 -76.71 -99.35
CA LYS A 698 -79.81 -77.81 -100.21
C LYS A 698 -80.09 -79.17 -99.59
N ASP A 699 -79.92 -79.34 -98.28
CA ASP A 699 -80.26 -80.58 -97.58
C ASP A 699 -81.77 -80.88 -97.64
N ILE A 700 -82.62 -79.86 -97.52
CA ILE A 700 -84.08 -79.99 -97.72
C ILE A 700 -84.39 -80.41 -99.17
N ALA A 701 -83.76 -79.77 -100.15
CA ALA A 701 -83.94 -80.09 -101.57
C ALA A 701 -83.45 -81.50 -101.91
N LEU A 702 -82.31 -81.94 -101.36
CA LEU A 702 -81.79 -83.30 -101.52
C LEU A 702 -82.74 -84.34 -100.90
N SER A 703 -83.28 -84.06 -99.71
CA SER A 703 -84.28 -84.93 -99.07
C SER A 703 -85.53 -85.08 -99.93
N GLN A 704 -85.99 -83.99 -100.56
CA GLN A 704 -87.10 -84.03 -101.52
C GLN A 704 -86.75 -84.81 -102.79
N PHE A 705 -85.53 -84.67 -103.30
CA PHE A 705 -85.04 -85.41 -104.47
C PHE A 705 -84.95 -86.92 -104.17
N ASP A 706 -84.41 -87.31 -103.01
CA ASP A 706 -84.32 -88.71 -102.56
C ASP A 706 -85.72 -89.34 -102.41
N LYS A 707 -86.69 -88.60 -101.85
CA LYS A 707 -88.10 -89.04 -101.83
C LYS A 707 -88.66 -89.30 -103.23
N ARG A 708 -88.36 -88.42 -104.18
CA ARG A 708 -88.84 -88.49 -105.57
C ARG A 708 -88.18 -89.63 -106.34
N LEU A 709 -86.89 -89.88 -106.08
CA LEU A 709 -86.14 -91.00 -106.63
C LEU A 709 -86.71 -92.34 -106.15
N LYS A 710 -86.95 -92.48 -104.84
CA LYS A 710 -87.60 -93.68 -104.26
C LYS A 710 -88.99 -93.93 -104.85
N GLN A 711 -89.77 -92.88 -105.10
CA GLN A 711 -91.06 -93.00 -105.79
C GLN A 711 -90.91 -93.52 -107.23
N LEU A 712 -89.94 -93.00 -107.99
CA LEU A 712 -89.64 -93.46 -109.36
C LEU A 712 -89.11 -94.90 -109.40
N GLU A 713 -88.22 -95.29 -108.48
CA GLU A 713 -87.73 -96.67 -108.38
C GLU A 713 -88.85 -97.66 -108.09
N THR A 714 -89.84 -97.25 -107.29
CA THR A 714 -91.04 -98.07 -107.01
C THR A 714 -91.93 -98.19 -108.25
N GLN A 715 -92.07 -97.12 -109.04
CA GLN A 715 -92.80 -97.14 -110.32
C GLN A 715 -92.12 -98.03 -111.37
N ILE A 716 -90.80 -97.98 -111.50
CA ILE A 716 -90.06 -98.81 -112.49
C ILE A 716 -90.13 -100.29 -112.16
N LYS A 717 -90.11 -100.68 -110.87
CA LYS A 717 -90.27 -102.08 -110.45
C LYS A 717 -91.66 -102.65 -110.74
N THR A 718 -92.70 -101.81 -110.83
CA THR A 718 -94.07 -102.28 -111.12
C THR A 718 -94.38 -102.35 -112.62
N SER A 719 -93.62 -101.67 -113.48
CA SER A 719 -93.81 -101.67 -114.94
C SER A 719 -93.10 -102.79 -115.72
N ASN A 720 -92.34 -103.67 -115.05
CA ASN A 720 -91.67 -104.83 -115.66
C ASN A 720 -92.29 -106.18 -115.22
N GLN A 721 -93.56 -106.19 -114.81
CA GLN A 721 -94.38 -107.39 -114.62
C GLN A 721 -95.48 -107.49 -115.67
#